data_AF-B3PID2-F1
#
_entry.id   AF-B3PID2-F1
#
_cell.length_a   1.000
_cell.length_b   1.000
_cell.length_c   1.000
_cell.angle_alpha   90.00
_cell.angle_beta   90.00
_cell.angle_gamma   90.00
#
_symmetry.space_group_name_H-M   'P 1'
#
loop_
_entity.id
_entity.type
_entity.pdbx_description
1 polymer ?
#
loop_
_entity_poly.entity_id
_entity_poly.type
_entity_poly.pdbx_seq_one_letter_code
_entity_poly.pdbx_strand_id
1 'polypeptide(L)'
;MNIALYSAVSSSTPTIPIPGNPSSMRDKAPSFFNGISFQLAKIGIILAFVLSFLLSSIQLYLDYLNQQKELENLIDRVIQVATPPAVRSVSTLDDELSYEVVNGLLRYGFIYEVVIYDDTGNILAQGSSPRPDLPTRWLTGKISENTREYTATLLLPGYTDGTAGSIRFYVDMDMALEGFYNRSKTGMLTGIFRNMFLVLLLFFVFYFTLTKPLVRLSREINSINPDHPGVNRLTPLPSQRKDELAQLIASFNQLLDVVELSLAKRRAVELALRKSEEHLRQIIDHLPVMIGARNIAGYYLFANKALANELGYTPEQMRNLHVRQLLKNSVFDIDTMLQNDYRVIRGNEELDVIEERFITASGKQLFLQTHIMPLAFYDEKVALIVSVDITERKNAQAKMEFMAHHDALTGLPNRVQLVERLEHELRRAERHGYYGAVLFIDLDQFKNINDSLGHPVGDKVLEVVATRLQQSVREEDLVARLSGDEFVVVLTVLDQNMETAALRAGEISEKIRSIISQPYVYDSMELRVTCSVGVVVYPDKNNSVHELLRYADTAMYQVKEKGRDSIEFFNEEMADKVSRQLVMEGDLHRALEEGQFELYYQPKMDVISSRVVGAEALLRWKHPTKGMVSPVDFIPVLETSGMIIDVGQWVLEDACKTLVKWSEQGLWHEGMKLSINISPRQFRRAAFVQDVIDTIERFPIPPNSLDMEITEGIVIQRVEDAIATMTLLSDKGISFSLDDFGTGYSSISYLKRLPVSTLKIDQGFVRDIIVDRNDRVLVETIITMGNLLDMELVAEGVEEAEQLAILKAFGCHFYQGYLFSMPVELAVFESILRTDQQRILEPA
;
A
#
# COMPACT_ATOMS: atom_id res chain seq x y z
N MET A 1 -51.29 6.26 -45.27
CA MET A 1 -52.14 6.61 -46.41
C MET A 1 -51.55 5.94 -47.64
N ASN A 2 -52.29 5.02 -48.29
CA ASN A 2 -52.14 4.41 -49.64
C ASN A 2 -50.73 4.04 -50.17
N ILE A 3 -50.44 2.75 -50.42
CA ILE A 3 -50.66 2.01 -51.70
C ILE A 3 -49.77 2.58 -52.82
N ALA A 4 -48.64 1.99 -53.27
CA ALA A 4 -48.30 0.62 -53.74
C ALA A 4 -48.32 0.46 -55.28
N LEU A 5 -47.70 -0.64 -55.76
CA LEU A 5 -47.58 -1.19 -57.14
C LEU A 5 -46.27 -0.87 -57.90
N TYR A 6 -45.33 -1.85 -58.00
CA TYR A 6 -45.16 -2.93 -59.03
C TYR A 6 -44.37 -2.41 -60.26
N SER A 7 -43.43 -3.12 -60.90
CA SER A 7 -43.02 -4.55 -60.83
C SER A 7 -41.68 -4.86 -61.55
N ALA A 8 -41.10 -6.05 -61.26
CA ALA A 8 -40.38 -6.96 -62.20
C ALA A 8 -39.00 -6.56 -62.83
N VAL A 9 -38.01 -7.45 -63.08
CA VAL A 9 -37.83 -8.92 -62.86
C VAL A 9 -36.34 -9.35 -63.05
N SER A 10 -35.92 -10.47 -62.42
CA SER A 10 -34.67 -11.28 -62.67
C SER A 10 -33.30 -10.63 -62.33
N SER A 11 -32.24 -11.28 -61.79
CA SER A 11 -31.86 -12.69 -61.51
C SER A 11 -30.61 -12.69 -60.55
N SER A 12 -30.15 -13.75 -59.86
CA SER A 12 -30.72 -15.07 -59.47
C SER A 12 -29.74 -15.89 -58.58
N THR A 13 -30.19 -16.32 -57.38
CA THR A 13 -29.76 -17.54 -56.60
C THR A 13 -28.31 -17.69 -56.06
N PRO A 14 -28.05 -18.54 -55.03
CA PRO A 14 -28.97 -19.44 -54.31
C PRO A 14 -29.05 -19.22 -52.77
N THR A 15 -30.24 -19.40 -52.21
CA THR A 15 -30.50 -19.51 -50.77
C THR A 15 -30.45 -20.96 -50.30
N ILE A 16 -29.75 -21.23 -49.19
CA ILE A 16 -29.76 -22.53 -48.50
C ILE A 16 -31.06 -22.66 -47.69
N PRO A 17 -31.78 -23.80 -47.73
CA PRO A 17 -33.11 -23.91 -47.15
C PRO A 17 -33.09 -24.05 -45.62
N ILE A 18 -34.06 -23.39 -44.98
CA ILE A 18 -34.38 -23.55 -43.56
C ILE A 18 -34.86 -24.99 -43.31
N PRO A 19 -34.27 -25.77 -42.38
CA PRO A 19 -34.77 -27.09 -42.05
C PRO A 19 -36.15 -26.97 -41.39
N GLY A 20 -37.15 -27.60 -42.01
CA GLY A 20 -38.53 -27.57 -41.54
C GLY A 20 -38.71 -28.22 -40.17
N ASN A 21 -39.77 -27.77 -39.48
CA ASN A 21 -40.19 -28.25 -38.16
C ASN A 21 -40.15 -29.80 -38.04
N PRO A 22 -39.32 -30.40 -37.16
CA PRO A 22 -39.15 -31.86 -37.06
C PRO A 22 -40.39 -32.63 -36.56
N SER A 23 -41.48 -31.95 -36.21
CA SER A 23 -42.67 -32.55 -35.60
C SER A 23 -43.54 -33.39 -36.55
N SER A 24 -43.14 -33.59 -37.82
CA SER A 24 -43.95 -34.25 -38.85
C SER A 24 -43.61 -35.72 -39.13
N MET A 25 -42.52 -36.27 -38.57
CA MET A 25 -42.13 -37.68 -38.72
C MET A 25 -42.09 -38.44 -37.38
N ARG A 26 -43.22 -38.46 -36.67
CA ARG A 26 -43.49 -39.48 -35.64
C ARG A 26 -44.46 -40.51 -36.19
N ASP A 27 -43.92 -41.50 -36.90
CA ASP A 27 -44.68 -42.68 -37.31
C ASP A 27 -45.32 -43.33 -36.07
N LYS A 28 -46.60 -43.69 -36.21
CA LYS A 28 -47.35 -44.32 -35.11
C LYS A 28 -46.65 -45.63 -34.74
N ALA A 29 -46.23 -45.73 -33.48
CA ALA A 29 -45.63 -46.95 -32.94
C ALA A 29 -46.50 -48.17 -33.29
N PRO A 30 -45.90 -49.29 -33.76
CA PRO A 30 -46.64 -50.42 -34.25
C PRO A 30 -47.59 -50.97 -33.17
N SER A 31 -48.82 -51.32 -33.58
CA SER A 31 -49.81 -51.85 -32.64
C SER A 31 -49.31 -53.13 -31.97
N PHE A 32 -49.80 -53.41 -30.76
CA PHE A 32 -49.37 -54.55 -29.93
C PHE A 32 -49.34 -55.89 -30.70
N PHE A 33 -50.30 -56.12 -31.58
CA PHE A 33 -50.43 -57.34 -32.39
C PHE A 33 -49.45 -57.44 -33.56
N ASN A 34 -48.85 -56.31 -33.98
CA ASN A 34 -47.92 -56.24 -35.12
C ASN A 34 -46.45 -56.29 -34.68
N GLY A 35 -46.16 -56.32 -33.37
CA GLY A 35 -44.81 -56.45 -32.85
C GLY A 35 -44.21 -57.84 -33.12
N ILE A 36 -42.94 -57.88 -33.56
CA ILE A 36 -42.21 -59.11 -33.90
C ILE A 36 -42.24 -60.14 -32.75
N SER A 37 -42.09 -59.67 -31.51
CA SER A 37 -42.18 -60.50 -30.29
C SER A 37 -43.52 -61.22 -30.13
N PHE A 38 -44.62 -60.58 -30.53
CA PHE A 38 -45.96 -61.18 -30.45
C PHE A 38 -46.17 -62.23 -31.55
N GLN A 39 -45.66 -61.98 -32.76
CA GLN A 39 -45.71 -62.95 -33.86
C GLN A 39 -44.91 -64.23 -33.53
N LEU A 40 -43.71 -64.09 -32.96
CA LEU A 40 -42.90 -65.22 -32.48
C LEU A 40 -43.62 -66.04 -31.40
N ALA A 41 -44.20 -65.37 -30.39
CA ALA A 41 -44.96 -66.05 -29.33
C ALA A 41 -46.18 -66.82 -29.88
N LYS A 42 -46.91 -66.24 -30.86
CA LYS A 42 -48.04 -66.91 -31.53
C LYS A 42 -47.61 -68.19 -32.25
N ILE A 43 -46.49 -68.17 -32.97
CA ILE A 43 -45.97 -69.35 -33.69
C ILE A 43 -45.57 -70.44 -32.69
N GLY A 44 -44.86 -70.09 -31.61
CA GLY A 44 -44.45 -71.05 -30.56
C GLY A 44 -45.63 -71.76 -29.89
N ILE A 45 -46.72 -71.03 -29.61
CA ILE A 45 -47.95 -71.59 -29.03
C ILE A 45 -48.62 -72.60 -29.98
N ILE A 46 -48.71 -72.29 -31.27
CA ILE A 46 -49.32 -73.18 -32.28
C ILE A 46 -48.51 -74.48 -32.40
N LEU A 47 -47.18 -74.38 -32.46
CA LEU A 47 -46.30 -75.54 -32.56
C LEU A 47 -46.43 -76.46 -31.34
N ALA A 48 -46.45 -75.89 -30.13
CA ALA A 48 -46.60 -76.64 -28.89
C ALA A 48 -47.93 -77.42 -28.83
N PHE A 49 -49.03 -76.83 -29.32
CA PHE A 49 -50.33 -77.50 -29.36
C PHE A 49 -50.34 -78.73 -30.27
N VAL A 50 -49.82 -78.61 -31.50
CA VAL A 50 -49.78 -79.72 -32.48
C VAL A 50 -48.93 -80.89 -31.95
N LEU A 51 -47.75 -80.60 -31.40
CA LEU A 51 -46.86 -81.62 -30.84
C LEU A 51 -47.51 -82.36 -29.66
N SER A 52 -48.20 -81.63 -28.79
CA SER A 52 -48.85 -82.20 -27.59
C SER A 52 -50.02 -83.12 -27.92
N PHE A 53 -50.77 -82.83 -29.01
CA PHE A 53 -51.84 -83.71 -29.49
C PHE A 53 -51.27 -85.05 -29.98
N LEU A 54 -50.24 -85.00 -30.83
CA LEU A 54 -49.63 -86.20 -31.43
C LEU A 54 -49.05 -87.14 -30.36
N LEU A 55 -48.34 -86.59 -29.36
CA LEU A 55 -47.82 -87.37 -28.22
C LEU A 55 -48.93 -88.02 -27.37
N SER A 56 -50.06 -87.34 -27.19
CA SER A 56 -51.16 -87.87 -26.36
C SER A 56 -51.82 -89.11 -26.99
N SER A 57 -51.94 -89.14 -28.33
CA SER A 57 -52.45 -90.30 -29.08
C SER A 57 -51.52 -91.51 -28.99
N ILE A 58 -50.20 -91.29 -29.00
CA ILE A 58 -49.20 -92.37 -28.85
C ILE A 58 -49.28 -92.98 -27.44
N GLN A 59 -49.39 -92.15 -26.39
CA GLN A 59 -49.45 -92.62 -25.01
C GLN A 59 -50.61 -93.60 -24.78
N LEU A 60 -51.82 -93.25 -25.26
CA LEU A 60 -53.02 -94.07 -25.05
C LEU A 60 -52.88 -95.50 -25.61
N TYR A 61 -52.16 -95.64 -26.72
CA TYR A 61 -51.89 -96.94 -27.34
C TYR A 61 -50.88 -97.77 -26.51
N LEU A 62 -49.85 -97.13 -25.96
CA LEU A 62 -48.86 -97.78 -25.08
C LEU A 62 -49.49 -98.23 -23.76
N ASP A 63 -50.39 -97.42 -23.18
CA ASP A 63 -51.10 -97.75 -21.93
C ASP A 63 -51.92 -99.04 -22.06
N TYR A 64 -52.55 -99.28 -23.22
CA TYR A 64 -53.31 -100.51 -23.48
C TYR A 64 -52.42 -101.76 -23.45
N LEU A 65 -51.28 -101.72 -24.15
CA LEU A 65 -50.32 -102.81 -24.19
C LEU A 65 -49.72 -103.10 -22.81
N ASN A 66 -49.45 -102.06 -22.02
CA ASN A 66 -48.92 -102.24 -20.67
C ASN A 66 -49.95 -102.85 -19.71
N GLN A 67 -51.25 -102.60 -19.90
CA GLN A 67 -52.30 -103.16 -19.04
C GLN A 67 -52.49 -104.66 -19.18
N GLN A 68 -52.41 -105.21 -20.39
CA GLN A 68 -52.44 -106.66 -20.57
C GLN A 68 -51.28 -107.32 -19.81
N LYS A 69 -50.10 -106.71 -19.83
CA LYS A 69 -48.91 -107.19 -19.11
C LYS A 69 -49.00 -107.00 -17.59
N GLU A 70 -49.60 -105.91 -17.10
CA GLU A 70 -49.82 -105.71 -15.67
C GLU A 70 -50.74 -106.79 -15.07
N LEU A 71 -51.79 -107.18 -15.79
CA LEU A 71 -52.73 -108.21 -15.35
C LEU A 71 -52.04 -109.57 -15.14
N GLU A 72 -51.20 -110.00 -16.08
CA GLU A 72 -50.43 -111.24 -15.95
C GLU A 72 -49.48 -111.20 -14.74
N ASN A 73 -48.72 -110.12 -14.57
CA ASN A 73 -47.82 -109.94 -13.41
C ASN A 73 -48.55 -109.79 -12.07
N LEU A 74 -49.81 -109.34 -12.06
CA LEU A 74 -50.60 -109.23 -10.83
C LEU A 74 -51.06 -110.61 -10.38
N ILE A 75 -51.44 -111.48 -11.31
CA ILE A 75 -51.90 -112.84 -11.01
C ILE A 75 -50.73 -113.72 -10.50
N ASP A 76 -49.53 -113.59 -11.07
CA ASP A 76 -48.32 -114.24 -10.54
C ASP A 76 -48.00 -113.83 -9.09
N ARG A 77 -48.24 -112.56 -8.74
CA ARG A 77 -48.06 -112.06 -7.37
C ARG A 77 -49.16 -112.52 -6.41
N VAL A 78 -50.40 -112.58 -6.88
CA VAL A 78 -51.52 -113.14 -6.11
C VAL A 78 -51.22 -114.60 -5.72
N ILE A 79 -50.67 -115.38 -6.66
CA ILE A 79 -50.14 -116.73 -6.40
C ILE A 79 -49.03 -116.69 -5.34
N GLN A 80 -47.97 -115.91 -5.55
CA GLN A 80 -46.83 -115.88 -4.62
C GLN A 80 -47.19 -115.43 -3.20
N VAL A 81 -48.13 -114.49 -3.04
CA VAL A 81 -48.52 -113.96 -1.72
C VAL A 81 -49.44 -114.93 -0.98
N ALA A 82 -50.34 -115.61 -1.68
CA ALA A 82 -51.19 -116.64 -1.07
C ALA A 82 -50.39 -117.89 -0.66
N THR A 83 -49.29 -118.22 -1.36
CA THR A 83 -48.48 -119.40 -1.08
C THR A 83 -47.94 -119.48 0.37
N PRO A 84 -47.10 -118.57 0.91
CA PRO A 84 -46.52 -118.72 2.26
C PRO A 84 -47.50 -118.86 3.45
N PRO A 85 -48.64 -118.13 3.54
CA PRO A 85 -49.62 -118.36 4.60
C PRO A 85 -50.38 -119.67 4.37
N ALA A 86 -50.74 -120.03 3.12
CA ALA A 86 -51.37 -121.33 2.84
C ALA A 86 -50.41 -122.50 3.13
N VAL A 87 -49.12 -122.37 2.79
CA VAL A 87 -48.03 -123.28 3.21
C VAL A 87 -48.08 -123.48 4.72
N ARG A 88 -48.17 -122.40 5.49
CA ARG A 88 -48.16 -122.53 6.95
C ARG A 88 -49.47 -123.12 7.47
N SER A 89 -50.62 -122.68 6.99
CA SER A 89 -51.93 -123.22 7.37
C SER A 89 -52.01 -124.73 7.11
N VAL A 90 -51.36 -125.21 6.04
CA VAL A 90 -51.15 -126.64 5.80
C VAL A 90 -50.20 -127.28 6.83
N SER A 91 -49.00 -126.74 7.09
CA SER A 91 -48.06 -127.34 8.07
C SER A 91 -48.56 -127.40 9.52
N THR A 92 -49.39 -126.44 9.93
CA THR A 92 -49.98 -126.41 11.28
C THR A 92 -51.38 -127.02 11.34
N LEU A 93 -51.92 -127.47 10.19
CA LEU A 93 -53.27 -127.99 9.99
C LEU A 93 -54.33 -127.08 10.64
N ASP A 94 -54.40 -125.86 10.10
CA ASP A 94 -55.22 -124.75 10.56
C ASP A 94 -56.32 -124.39 9.52
N ASP A 95 -57.56 -124.78 9.84
CA ASP A 95 -58.73 -124.60 8.99
C ASP A 95 -59.21 -123.13 8.92
N GLU A 96 -59.14 -122.39 10.03
CA GLU A 96 -59.52 -120.96 10.05
C GLU A 96 -58.57 -120.17 9.15
N LEU A 97 -57.25 -120.38 9.30
CA LEU A 97 -56.24 -119.72 8.48
C LEU A 97 -56.37 -120.08 6.99
N SER A 98 -56.79 -121.31 6.69
CA SER A 98 -57.05 -121.72 5.29
C SER A 98 -58.28 -121.01 4.70
N TYR A 99 -59.36 -120.85 5.46
CA TYR A 99 -60.54 -120.08 5.04
C TYR A 99 -60.26 -118.58 4.91
N GLU A 100 -59.36 -118.03 5.74
CA GLU A 100 -58.89 -116.65 5.59
C GLU A 100 -58.17 -116.43 4.26
N VAL A 101 -57.27 -117.34 3.85
CA VAL A 101 -56.55 -117.20 2.56
C VAL A 101 -57.52 -117.33 1.38
N VAL A 102 -58.46 -118.28 1.42
CA VAL A 102 -59.47 -118.48 0.36
C VAL A 102 -60.36 -117.25 0.18
N ASN A 103 -60.95 -116.74 1.27
CA ASN A 103 -61.74 -115.51 1.22
C ASN A 103 -60.87 -114.29 0.87
N GLY A 104 -59.60 -114.29 1.26
CA GLY A 104 -58.60 -113.30 0.87
C GLY A 104 -58.42 -113.23 -0.65
N LEU A 105 -58.37 -114.38 -1.33
CA LEU A 105 -58.27 -114.44 -2.79
C LEU A 105 -59.57 -114.03 -3.51
N LEU A 106 -60.75 -114.38 -2.99
CA LEU A 106 -62.04 -113.93 -3.54
C LEU A 106 -62.27 -112.41 -3.42
N ARG A 107 -61.56 -111.74 -2.52
CA ARG A 107 -61.62 -110.27 -2.38
C ARG A 107 -60.90 -109.52 -3.50
N TYR A 108 -60.04 -110.18 -4.28
CA TYR A 108 -59.53 -109.61 -5.53
C TYR A 108 -60.65 -109.70 -6.57
N GLY A 109 -61.67 -108.83 -6.52
CA GLY A 109 -63.00 -109.07 -7.12
C GLY A 109 -63.13 -109.36 -8.62
N PHE A 110 -62.03 -109.41 -9.39
CA PHE A 110 -62.00 -110.06 -10.71
C PHE A 110 -61.87 -111.61 -10.60
N ILE A 111 -61.30 -112.12 -9.50
CA ILE A 111 -61.33 -113.53 -9.09
C ILE A 111 -62.67 -113.85 -8.44
N TYR A 112 -63.31 -114.94 -8.88
CA TYR A 112 -64.66 -115.30 -8.41
C TYR A 112 -64.79 -116.69 -7.78
N GLU A 113 -63.73 -117.51 -7.72
CA GLU A 113 -63.76 -118.86 -7.12
C GLU A 113 -62.35 -119.32 -6.69
N VAL A 114 -62.21 -119.98 -5.52
CA VAL A 114 -60.92 -120.34 -4.87
C VAL A 114 -61.00 -121.63 -4.00
N VAL A 115 -59.94 -122.46 -3.95
CA VAL A 115 -59.83 -123.69 -3.10
C VAL A 115 -58.40 -123.94 -2.56
N ILE A 116 -58.22 -124.46 -1.33
CA ILE A 116 -56.95 -124.93 -0.70
C ILE A 116 -57.01 -126.40 -0.25
N TYR A 117 -55.89 -127.13 -0.40
CA TYR A 117 -55.74 -128.56 -0.07
C TYR A 117 -54.54 -128.86 0.85
N ASP A 118 -54.70 -129.84 1.75
CA ASP A 118 -53.64 -130.42 2.59
C ASP A 118 -52.71 -131.38 1.82
N ASP A 119 -51.73 -131.97 2.52
CA ASP A 119 -50.73 -132.90 1.94
C ASP A 119 -51.28 -134.30 1.66
N THR A 120 -52.42 -134.66 2.23
CA THR A 120 -53.20 -135.87 1.88
C THR A 120 -54.22 -135.62 0.76
N GLY A 121 -54.37 -134.38 0.31
CA GLY A 121 -55.29 -133.94 -0.74
C GLY A 121 -56.72 -133.63 -0.26
N ASN A 122 -56.96 -133.59 1.05
CA ASN A 122 -58.25 -133.12 1.58
C ASN A 122 -58.37 -131.60 1.46
N ILE A 123 -59.60 -131.10 1.38
CA ILE A 123 -59.87 -129.66 1.35
C ILE A 123 -59.77 -129.10 2.77
N LEU A 124 -58.93 -128.09 2.96
CA LEU A 124 -58.91 -127.27 4.18
C LEU A 124 -59.91 -126.11 4.07
N ALA A 125 -60.06 -125.50 2.88
CA ALA A 125 -61.00 -124.38 2.65
C ALA A 125 -61.41 -124.17 1.17
N GLN A 126 -62.60 -123.59 0.95
CA GLN A 126 -63.16 -123.25 -0.37
C GLN A 126 -64.16 -122.07 -0.34
N GLY A 127 -64.29 -121.31 -1.43
CA GLY A 127 -65.35 -120.30 -1.60
C GLY A 127 -65.52 -119.75 -3.04
N SER A 128 -66.60 -119.00 -3.28
CA SER A 128 -66.92 -118.38 -4.58
C SER A 128 -67.75 -117.07 -4.46
N SER A 129 -67.89 -116.32 -5.57
CA SER A 129 -68.45 -114.95 -5.65
C SER A 129 -69.25 -114.72 -6.96
N PRO A 130 -70.32 -113.90 -6.97
CA PRO A 130 -71.15 -113.66 -8.16
C PRO A 130 -70.54 -112.65 -9.16
N ARG A 131 -70.86 -112.81 -10.46
CA ARG A 131 -70.38 -111.95 -11.56
C ARG A 131 -71.44 -110.91 -12.02
N PRO A 132 -71.10 -109.61 -12.13
CA PRO A 132 -72.02 -108.55 -12.56
C PRO A 132 -72.09 -108.37 -14.09
N ASP A 133 -73.02 -107.53 -14.55
CA ASP A 133 -73.13 -107.08 -15.95
C ASP A 133 -72.72 -105.60 -16.12
N LEU A 134 -71.83 -105.33 -17.07
CA LEU A 134 -71.07 -104.07 -17.16
C LEU A 134 -71.23 -103.37 -18.52
N PRO A 135 -71.34 -102.03 -18.55
CA PRO A 135 -71.57 -101.28 -19.79
C PRO A 135 -70.34 -101.21 -20.71
N THR A 136 -69.15 -101.57 -20.22
CA THR A 136 -67.91 -101.67 -21.01
C THR A 136 -67.82 -102.95 -21.83
N ARG A 137 -68.64 -103.96 -21.53
CA ARG A 137 -68.55 -105.31 -22.11
C ARG A 137 -68.64 -105.35 -23.64
N TRP A 138 -69.34 -104.40 -24.28
CA TRP A 138 -69.35 -104.26 -25.76
C TRP A 138 -68.01 -103.79 -26.34
N LEU A 139 -67.27 -102.97 -25.59
CA LEU A 139 -65.96 -102.47 -25.97
C LEU A 139 -64.90 -103.54 -25.67
N THR A 140 -65.02 -104.22 -24.53
CA THR A 140 -64.19 -105.39 -24.17
C THR A 140 -64.31 -106.48 -25.23
N GLY A 141 -65.53 -106.84 -25.65
CA GLY A 141 -65.74 -107.80 -26.76
C GLY A 141 -65.27 -107.35 -28.15
N LYS A 142 -64.85 -106.08 -28.32
CA LYS A 142 -64.13 -105.62 -29.52
C LYS A 142 -62.60 -105.65 -29.39
N ILE A 143 -62.06 -105.85 -28.19
CA ILE A 143 -60.60 -105.76 -27.93
C ILE A 143 -60.01 -106.98 -27.20
N SER A 144 -60.81 -107.85 -26.56
CA SER A 144 -60.36 -109.05 -25.83
C SER A 144 -61.48 -110.09 -25.58
N GLU A 145 -61.12 -111.20 -24.90
CA GLU A 145 -62.02 -112.27 -24.42
C GLU A 145 -62.54 -112.00 -22.99
N ASN A 146 -63.44 -112.85 -22.46
CA ASN A 146 -64.18 -112.57 -21.23
C ASN A 146 -63.72 -113.27 -19.90
N THR A 147 -63.02 -114.43 -19.90
CA THR A 147 -62.70 -115.19 -18.64
C THR A 147 -61.43 -116.09 -18.70
N ARG A 148 -60.72 -116.37 -17.58
CA ARG A 148 -59.43 -117.13 -17.48
C ARG A 148 -59.21 -117.90 -16.13
N GLU A 149 -58.25 -118.84 -16.00
CA GLU A 149 -58.03 -119.79 -14.83
C GLU A 149 -56.55 -119.97 -14.37
N TYR A 150 -56.27 -120.25 -13.08
CA TYR A 150 -54.92 -120.33 -12.43
C TYR A 150 -54.76 -121.34 -11.24
N THR A 151 -53.54 -121.84 -10.91
CA THR A 151 -53.24 -122.83 -9.81
C THR A 151 -51.78 -122.77 -9.29
N ALA A 152 -51.50 -123.15 -8.02
CA ALA A 152 -50.16 -123.17 -7.38
C ALA A 152 -49.95 -124.24 -6.24
N THR A 153 -48.69 -124.51 -5.86
CA THR A 153 -48.27 -125.51 -4.84
C THR A 153 -47.54 -124.92 -3.62
N LEU A 154 -47.55 -125.63 -2.48
CA LEU A 154 -47.21 -125.11 -1.15
C LEU A 154 -46.13 -125.97 -0.44
N LEU A 155 -44.86 -125.56 -0.50
CA LEU A 155 -43.69 -126.27 0.08
C LEU A 155 -43.38 -125.87 1.54
N LEU A 156 -43.22 -126.82 2.47
CA LEU A 156 -43.08 -126.55 3.91
C LEU A 156 -41.63 -126.22 4.37
N PRO A 157 -41.35 -125.03 4.95
CA PRO A 157 -40.00 -124.66 5.40
C PRO A 157 -39.56 -125.47 6.62
N GLY A 158 -38.40 -126.13 6.51
CA GLY A 158 -37.87 -127.05 7.52
C GLY A 158 -37.96 -128.52 7.12
N TYR A 159 -38.87 -128.86 6.21
CA TYR A 159 -38.95 -130.17 5.57
C TYR A 159 -38.26 -130.17 4.20
N THR A 160 -36.93 -130.27 4.24
CA THR A 160 -36.21 -131.17 3.33
C THR A 160 -36.24 -132.55 4.01
N ASP A 161 -37.28 -133.39 3.87
CA ASP A 161 -38.22 -133.50 2.74
C ASP A 161 -39.66 -133.86 3.16
N GLY A 162 -40.63 -133.53 2.32
CA GLY A 162 -41.69 -134.50 1.98
C GLY A 162 -43.14 -134.19 2.32
N THR A 163 -43.45 -133.06 2.96
CA THR A 163 -44.85 -132.64 3.24
C THR A 163 -45.13 -131.25 2.64
N ALA A 164 -46.29 -131.09 1.96
CA ALA A 164 -46.63 -129.94 1.10
C ALA A 164 -48.10 -129.97 0.60
N GLY A 165 -48.76 -128.80 0.41
CA GLY A 165 -50.17 -128.67 -0.05
C GLY A 165 -50.37 -127.92 -1.39
N SER A 166 -51.60 -127.45 -1.73
CA SER A 166 -51.89 -126.69 -2.99
C SER A 166 -53.10 -125.72 -2.97
N ILE A 167 -53.24 -124.84 -3.99
CA ILE A 167 -54.28 -123.78 -4.11
C ILE A 167 -54.69 -123.44 -5.59
N ARG A 168 -55.96 -123.06 -5.89
CA ARG A 168 -56.50 -122.78 -7.27
C ARG A 168 -57.51 -121.61 -7.34
N PHE A 169 -57.66 -120.89 -8.47
CA PHE A 169 -58.68 -119.82 -8.70
C PHE A 169 -59.03 -119.41 -10.17
N TYR A 170 -60.14 -118.66 -10.39
CA TYR A 170 -60.70 -118.22 -11.72
C TYR A 170 -60.98 -116.69 -11.85
N VAL A 171 -60.88 -116.09 -13.06
CA VAL A 171 -60.88 -114.62 -13.35
C VAL A 171 -61.88 -114.15 -14.45
N ASP A 172 -62.51 -112.98 -14.27
CA ASP A 172 -63.28 -112.20 -15.28
C ASP A 172 -62.46 -111.04 -15.91
N MET A 173 -62.45 -110.95 -17.24
CA MET A 173 -61.57 -110.03 -17.99
C MET A 173 -62.11 -108.61 -18.18
N ASP A 174 -63.44 -108.40 -18.15
CA ASP A 174 -64.02 -107.05 -18.25
C ASP A 174 -63.82 -106.31 -16.91
N MET A 175 -63.92 -107.05 -15.80
CA MET A 175 -63.51 -106.58 -14.48
C MET A 175 -61.98 -106.37 -14.39
N ALA A 176 -61.17 -107.28 -14.95
CA ALA A 176 -59.72 -107.12 -14.96
C ALA A 176 -59.24 -105.90 -15.78
N LEU A 177 -59.93 -105.55 -16.86
CA LEU A 177 -59.63 -104.38 -17.71
C LEU A 177 -60.34 -103.09 -17.26
N GLU A 178 -61.15 -103.09 -16.20
CA GLU A 178 -61.79 -101.89 -15.66
C GLU A 178 -60.78 -100.76 -15.39
N GLY A 179 -59.62 -101.13 -14.84
CA GLY A 179 -58.51 -100.21 -14.61
C GLY A 179 -58.05 -99.51 -15.89
N PHE A 180 -57.98 -100.21 -17.04
CA PHE A 180 -57.59 -99.61 -18.31
C PHE A 180 -58.58 -98.51 -18.70
N TYR A 181 -59.87 -98.81 -18.73
CA TYR A 181 -60.91 -97.84 -19.12
C TYR A 181 -60.94 -96.60 -18.21
N ASN A 182 -60.85 -96.79 -16.89
CA ASN A 182 -60.81 -95.69 -15.93
C ASN A 182 -59.53 -94.83 -16.08
N ARG A 183 -58.37 -95.44 -16.36
CA ARG A 183 -57.13 -94.71 -16.69
C ARG A 183 -57.24 -93.97 -18.01
N SER A 184 -57.70 -94.59 -19.10
CA SER A 184 -57.83 -93.95 -20.41
C SER A 184 -58.76 -92.73 -20.39
N LYS A 185 -59.91 -92.82 -19.70
CA LYS A 185 -60.85 -91.70 -19.51
C LYS A 185 -60.19 -90.55 -18.76
N THR A 186 -59.46 -90.85 -17.68
CA THR A 186 -58.76 -89.84 -16.88
C THR A 186 -57.57 -89.24 -17.63
N GLY A 187 -56.82 -90.07 -18.37
CA GLY A 187 -55.68 -89.68 -19.21
C GLY A 187 -56.06 -88.73 -20.34
N MET A 188 -57.18 -88.98 -21.03
CA MET A 188 -57.71 -88.05 -22.03
C MET A 188 -58.07 -86.68 -21.43
N LEU A 189 -58.82 -86.66 -20.32
CA LEU A 189 -59.23 -85.41 -19.66
C LEU A 189 -58.02 -84.61 -19.15
N THR A 190 -57.13 -85.27 -18.40
CA THR A 190 -55.90 -84.65 -17.88
C THR A 190 -54.96 -84.18 -18.99
N GLY A 191 -54.86 -84.92 -20.10
CA GLY A 191 -54.10 -84.53 -21.28
C GLY A 191 -54.60 -83.22 -21.90
N ILE A 192 -55.92 -83.04 -22.06
CA ILE A 192 -56.52 -81.80 -22.55
C ILE A 192 -56.20 -80.63 -21.61
N PHE A 193 -56.43 -80.79 -20.29
CA PHE A 193 -56.14 -79.74 -19.32
C PHE A 193 -54.64 -79.39 -19.24
N ARG A 194 -53.74 -80.37 -19.28
CA ARG A 194 -52.29 -80.16 -19.30
C ARG A 194 -51.85 -79.36 -20.53
N ASN A 195 -52.39 -79.68 -21.70
CA ASN A 195 -52.03 -79.00 -22.94
C ASN A 195 -52.54 -77.55 -22.95
N MET A 196 -53.76 -77.31 -22.45
CA MET A 196 -54.31 -75.95 -22.27
C MET A 196 -53.48 -75.14 -21.25
N PHE A 197 -53.08 -75.77 -20.14
CA PHE A 197 -52.21 -75.14 -19.14
C PHE A 197 -50.83 -74.79 -19.71
N LEU A 198 -50.20 -75.67 -20.50
CA LEU A 198 -48.91 -75.40 -21.14
C LEU A 198 -49.00 -74.20 -22.10
N VAL A 199 -50.07 -74.10 -22.89
CA VAL A 199 -50.31 -72.95 -23.79
C VAL A 199 -50.45 -71.64 -23.00
N LEU A 200 -51.23 -71.64 -21.91
CA LEU A 200 -51.37 -70.49 -21.02
C LEU A 200 -50.05 -70.12 -20.33
N LEU A 201 -49.29 -71.11 -19.85
CA LEU A 201 -47.99 -70.92 -19.22
C LEU A 201 -47.00 -70.27 -20.20
N LEU A 202 -46.87 -70.81 -21.41
CA LEU A 202 -45.99 -70.25 -22.45
C LEU A 202 -46.40 -68.82 -22.81
N PHE A 203 -47.70 -68.55 -22.97
CA PHE A 203 -48.20 -67.19 -23.19
C PHE A 203 -47.80 -66.23 -22.06
N PHE A 204 -48.01 -66.63 -20.80
CA PHE A 204 -47.63 -65.80 -19.64
C PHE A 204 -46.11 -65.58 -19.55
N VAL A 205 -45.31 -66.63 -19.78
CA VAL A 205 -43.84 -66.52 -19.80
C VAL A 205 -43.41 -65.52 -20.86
N PHE A 206 -43.78 -65.72 -22.14
CA PHE A 206 -43.40 -64.78 -23.21
C PHE A 206 -43.93 -63.36 -22.98
N TYR A 207 -45.12 -63.22 -22.40
CA TYR A 207 -45.67 -61.91 -22.08
C TYR A 207 -44.85 -61.17 -21.01
N PHE A 208 -44.50 -61.85 -19.90
CA PHE A 208 -43.78 -61.22 -18.79
C PHE A 208 -42.27 -61.09 -19.00
N THR A 209 -41.61 -62.06 -19.63
CA THR A 209 -40.14 -62.04 -19.81
C THR A 209 -39.70 -61.16 -20.97
N LEU A 210 -40.48 -61.13 -22.07
CA LEU A 210 -40.09 -60.52 -23.34
C LEU A 210 -41.00 -59.34 -23.73
N THR A 211 -42.31 -59.58 -23.88
CA THR A 211 -43.22 -58.59 -24.49
C THR A 211 -43.42 -57.35 -23.61
N LYS A 212 -43.75 -57.52 -22.32
CA LYS A 212 -44.00 -56.40 -21.40
C LYS A 212 -42.76 -55.52 -21.18
N PRO A 213 -41.54 -56.06 -20.99
CA PRO A 213 -40.32 -55.25 -20.91
C PRO A 213 -39.99 -54.49 -22.20
N LEU A 214 -40.12 -55.11 -23.39
CA LEU A 214 -39.83 -54.44 -24.67
C LEU A 214 -40.81 -53.29 -24.97
N VAL A 215 -42.11 -53.49 -24.72
CA VAL A 215 -43.13 -52.44 -24.88
C VAL A 215 -42.89 -51.27 -23.92
N ARG A 216 -42.41 -51.55 -22.69
CA ARG A 216 -42.01 -50.52 -21.74
C ARG A 216 -40.80 -49.72 -22.23
N LEU A 217 -39.74 -50.42 -22.63
CA LEU A 217 -38.49 -49.82 -23.13
C LEU A 217 -38.74 -48.89 -24.33
N SER A 218 -39.52 -49.34 -25.31
CA SER A 218 -39.90 -48.53 -26.47
C SER A 218 -40.66 -47.25 -26.09
N ARG A 219 -41.52 -47.30 -25.07
CA ARG A 219 -42.25 -46.12 -24.58
C ARG A 219 -41.34 -45.15 -23.84
N GLU A 220 -40.45 -45.64 -22.97
CA GLU A 220 -39.51 -44.79 -22.23
C GLU A 220 -38.54 -44.08 -23.19
N ILE A 221 -37.96 -44.77 -24.18
CA ILE A 221 -37.10 -44.15 -25.21
C ILE A 221 -37.83 -43.04 -25.98
N ASN A 222 -39.08 -43.28 -26.42
CA ASN A 222 -39.88 -42.29 -27.15
C ASN A 222 -40.28 -41.05 -26.31
N SER A 223 -40.06 -41.07 -24.99
CA SER A 223 -40.38 -39.99 -24.06
C SER A 223 -39.18 -39.11 -23.67
N ILE A 224 -37.97 -39.44 -24.13
CA ILE A 224 -36.75 -38.66 -23.87
C ILE A 224 -36.81 -37.33 -24.63
N ASN A 225 -36.50 -36.23 -23.93
CA ASN A 225 -36.43 -34.89 -24.51
C ASN A 225 -35.06 -34.67 -25.20
N PRO A 226 -35.00 -34.36 -26.51
CA PRO A 226 -33.74 -34.10 -27.22
C PRO A 226 -32.88 -32.98 -26.61
N ASP A 227 -33.48 -31.94 -26.03
CA ASP A 227 -32.75 -30.78 -25.50
C ASP A 227 -32.12 -31.03 -24.10
N HIS A 228 -32.61 -32.06 -23.41
CA HIS A 228 -32.23 -32.45 -22.05
C HIS A 228 -32.29 -33.99 -21.88
N PRO A 229 -31.41 -34.75 -22.57
CA PRO A 229 -31.54 -36.20 -22.69
C PRO A 229 -31.30 -37.00 -21.39
N GLY A 230 -30.57 -36.45 -20.41
CA GLY A 230 -30.24 -37.16 -19.16
C GLY A 230 -31.29 -37.09 -18.05
N VAL A 231 -32.30 -36.22 -18.17
CA VAL A 231 -33.32 -35.98 -17.11
C VAL A 231 -34.22 -37.20 -16.89
N ASN A 232 -34.65 -37.88 -17.96
CA ASN A 232 -35.50 -39.06 -17.91
C ASN A 232 -34.70 -40.30 -18.32
N ARG A 233 -34.03 -40.94 -17.34
CA ARG A 233 -33.29 -42.18 -17.55
C ARG A 233 -34.22 -43.37 -17.77
N LEU A 234 -33.76 -44.36 -18.54
CA LEU A 234 -34.48 -45.62 -18.69
C LEU A 234 -34.45 -46.39 -17.37
N THR A 235 -35.59 -46.93 -16.96
CA THR A 235 -35.71 -47.59 -15.65
C THR A 235 -34.90 -48.89 -15.65
N PRO A 236 -33.91 -49.07 -14.74
CA PRO A 236 -33.15 -50.32 -14.68
C PRO A 236 -34.06 -51.50 -14.30
N LEU A 237 -33.85 -52.62 -14.97
CA LEU A 237 -34.46 -53.90 -14.59
C LEU A 237 -33.82 -54.43 -13.28
N PRO A 238 -34.48 -55.34 -12.54
CA PRO A 238 -33.95 -55.88 -11.28
C PRO A 238 -32.53 -56.45 -11.45
N SER A 239 -31.63 -56.06 -10.55
CA SER A 239 -30.16 -56.21 -10.68
C SER A 239 -29.62 -57.65 -10.72
N GLN A 240 -30.48 -58.66 -10.56
CA GLN A 240 -30.15 -60.07 -10.73
C GLN A 240 -30.34 -60.57 -12.18
N ARG A 241 -30.98 -59.79 -13.06
CA ARG A 241 -31.22 -60.14 -14.46
C ARG A 241 -30.00 -59.77 -15.32
N LYS A 242 -29.24 -60.78 -15.77
CA LYS A 242 -28.06 -60.66 -16.63
C LYS A 242 -28.33 -61.16 -18.05
N ASP A 243 -29.32 -60.58 -18.73
CA ASP A 243 -29.61 -60.89 -20.13
C ASP A 243 -29.33 -59.68 -21.05
N GLU A 244 -29.41 -59.92 -22.36
CA GLU A 244 -29.11 -58.96 -23.41
C GLU A 244 -29.96 -57.68 -23.28
N LEU A 245 -31.19 -57.81 -22.76
CA LEU A 245 -32.09 -56.69 -22.50
C LEU A 245 -31.59 -55.80 -21.35
N ALA A 246 -31.10 -56.38 -20.26
CA ALA A 246 -30.49 -55.62 -19.17
C ALA A 246 -29.21 -54.91 -19.63
N GLN A 247 -28.38 -55.59 -20.43
CA GLN A 247 -27.18 -54.98 -21.03
C GLN A 247 -27.52 -53.81 -21.96
N LEU A 248 -28.53 -53.96 -22.83
CA LEU A 248 -28.98 -52.92 -23.74
C LEU A 248 -29.44 -51.65 -23.00
N ILE A 249 -30.20 -51.80 -21.91
CA ILE A 249 -30.64 -50.67 -21.06
C ILE A 249 -29.44 -49.98 -20.40
N ALA A 250 -28.48 -50.74 -19.88
CA ALA A 250 -27.27 -50.19 -19.27
C ALA A 250 -26.42 -49.39 -20.26
N SER A 251 -26.15 -49.95 -21.45
CA SER A 251 -25.40 -49.27 -22.51
C SER A 251 -26.13 -48.03 -23.05
N PHE A 252 -27.48 -48.05 -23.12
CA PHE A 252 -28.25 -46.89 -23.54
C PHE A 252 -28.19 -45.76 -22.50
N ASN A 253 -28.31 -46.07 -21.20
CA ASN A 253 -28.14 -45.07 -20.14
C ASN A 253 -26.71 -44.48 -20.13
N GLN A 254 -25.67 -45.28 -20.36
CA GLN A 254 -24.29 -44.77 -20.54
C GLN A 254 -24.17 -43.83 -21.75
N LEU A 255 -24.85 -44.12 -22.86
CA LEU A 255 -24.87 -43.25 -24.03
C LEU A 255 -25.56 -41.91 -23.71
N LEU A 256 -26.67 -41.92 -22.98
CA LEU A 256 -27.33 -40.70 -22.51
C LEU A 256 -26.40 -39.85 -21.63
N ASP A 257 -25.67 -40.45 -20.69
CA ASP A 257 -24.68 -39.75 -19.85
C ASP A 257 -23.56 -39.10 -20.71
N VAL A 258 -23.06 -39.80 -21.74
CA VAL A 258 -22.04 -39.26 -22.66
C VAL A 258 -22.58 -38.12 -23.53
N VAL A 259 -23.83 -38.22 -24.00
CA VAL A 259 -24.46 -37.16 -24.81
C VAL A 259 -24.78 -35.93 -23.96
N GLU A 260 -25.28 -36.11 -22.74
CA GLU A 260 -25.50 -35.00 -21.80
C GLU A 260 -24.17 -34.32 -21.45
N LEU A 261 -23.11 -35.08 -21.16
CA LEU A 261 -21.77 -34.53 -20.92
C LEU A 261 -21.22 -33.79 -22.15
N SER A 262 -21.47 -34.28 -23.36
CA SER A 262 -21.04 -33.62 -24.61
C SER A 262 -21.78 -32.30 -24.86
N LEU A 263 -23.11 -32.28 -24.67
CA LEU A 263 -23.93 -31.07 -24.77
C LEU A 263 -23.59 -30.06 -23.67
N ALA A 264 -23.36 -30.52 -22.43
CA ALA A 264 -22.92 -29.70 -21.33
C ALA A 264 -21.54 -29.09 -21.60
N LYS A 265 -20.58 -29.88 -22.11
CA LYS A 265 -19.26 -29.37 -22.54
C LYS A 265 -19.39 -28.33 -23.64
N ARG A 266 -20.23 -28.56 -24.67
CA ARG A 266 -20.43 -27.59 -25.75
C ARG A 266 -21.04 -26.28 -25.25
N ARG A 267 -22.11 -26.35 -24.45
CA ARG A 267 -22.74 -25.17 -23.81
C ARG A 267 -21.76 -24.46 -22.87
N ALA A 268 -20.93 -25.19 -22.14
CA ALA A 268 -19.89 -24.62 -21.27
C ALA A 268 -18.78 -23.93 -22.06
N VAL A 269 -18.37 -24.47 -23.22
CA VAL A 269 -17.38 -23.84 -24.11
C VAL A 269 -17.96 -22.59 -24.77
N GLU A 270 -19.19 -22.61 -25.29
CA GLU A 270 -19.85 -21.40 -25.84
C GLU A 270 -20.04 -20.32 -24.76
N LEU A 271 -20.47 -20.69 -23.55
CA LEU A 271 -20.62 -19.75 -22.44
C LEU A 271 -19.27 -19.23 -21.93
N ALA A 272 -18.23 -20.07 -21.87
CA ALA A 272 -16.89 -19.67 -21.49
C ALA A 272 -16.25 -18.75 -22.55
N LEU A 273 -16.44 -19.02 -23.83
CA LEU A 273 -15.99 -18.17 -24.93
C LEU A 273 -16.67 -16.80 -24.85
N ARG A 274 -18.01 -16.76 -24.78
CA ARG A 274 -18.76 -15.52 -24.64
C ARG A 274 -18.38 -14.73 -23.38
N LYS A 275 -18.24 -15.39 -22.23
CA LYS A 275 -17.76 -14.75 -21.00
C LYS A 275 -16.32 -14.25 -21.15
N SER A 276 -15.46 -14.98 -21.86
CA SER A 276 -14.08 -14.56 -22.14
C SER A 276 -14.05 -13.31 -23.02
N GLU A 277 -14.86 -13.26 -24.09
CA GLU A 277 -15.00 -12.07 -24.95
C GLU A 277 -15.55 -10.86 -24.17
N GLU A 278 -16.63 -11.05 -23.40
CA GLU A 278 -17.20 -9.99 -22.55
C GLU A 278 -16.19 -9.51 -21.48
N HIS A 279 -15.42 -10.42 -20.87
CA HIS A 279 -14.40 -10.10 -19.86
C HIS A 279 -13.16 -9.43 -20.46
N LEU A 280 -12.66 -9.89 -21.61
CA LEU A 280 -11.56 -9.23 -22.34
C LEU A 280 -11.95 -7.82 -22.78
N ARG A 281 -13.18 -7.64 -23.31
CA ARG A 281 -13.69 -6.31 -23.66
C ARG A 281 -13.82 -5.42 -22.43
N GLN A 282 -14.27 -5.96 -21.28
CA GLN A 282 -14.29 -5.22 -20.03
C GLN A 282 -12.89 -4.82 -19.56
N ILE A 283 -11.90 -5.71 -19.58
CA ILE A 283 -10.51 -5.36 -19.23
C ILE A 283 -10.03 -4.21 -20.13
N ILE A 284 -10.14 -4.36 -21.45
CA ILE A 284 -9.65 -3.38 -22.43
C ILE A 284 -10.37 -2.01 -22.30
N ASP A 285 -11.66 -2.00 -21.94
CA ASP A 285 -12.43 -0.76 -21.71
C ASP A 285 -12.18 -0.09 -20.34
N HIS A 286 -11.62 -0.82 -19.36
CA HIS A 286 -11.25 -0.26 -18.04
C HIS A 286 -9.76 0.08 -17.92
N LEU A 287 -8.92 -0.34 -18.88
CA LEU A 287 -7.53 0.12 -18.94
C LEU A 287 -7.49 1.65 -19.19
N PRO A 288 -6.72 2.42 -18.41
CA PRO A 288 -6.52 3.86 -18.62
C PRO A 288 -5.52 4.11 -19.77
N VAL A 289 -5.73 3.42 -20.89
CA VAL A 289 -4.84 3.37 -22.04
C VAL A 289 -5.71 3.46 -23.28
N MET A 290 -5.37 4.34 -24.22
CA MET A 290 -6.12 4.49 -25.46
C MET A 290 -5.70 3.39 -26.43
N ILE A 291 -6.64 2.51 -26.78
CA ILE A 291 -6.38 1.35 -27.64
C ILE A 291 -7.28 1.45 -28.87
N GLY A 292 -6.68 1.39 -30.06
CA GLY A 292 -7.41 1.36 -31.33
C GLY A 292 -6.72 0.48 -32.35
N ALA A 293 -7.47 -0.06 -33.31
CA ALA A 293 -6.91 -0.82 -34.42
C ALA A 293 -7.33 -0.17 -35.75
N ARG A 294 -6.36 0.20 -36.59
CA ARG A 294 -6.57 0.82 -37.90
C ARG A 294 -6.10 -0.06 -39.04
N ASN A 295 -6.90 -0.16 -40.10
CA ASN A 295 -6.46 -0.85 -41.32
C ASN A 295 -5.52 0.04 -42.17
N ILE A 296 -4.91 -0.57 -43.19
CA ILE A 296 -3.94 0.11 -44.08
C ILE A 296 -4.52 1.31 -44.85
N ALA A 297 -5.84 1.42 -44.92
CA ALA A 297 -6.54 2.54 -45.53
C ALA A 297 -6.95 3.63 -44.51
N GLY A 298 -6.53 3.53 -43.25
CA GLY A 298 -6.75 4.55 -42.22
C GLY A 298 -8.10 4.49 -41.50
N TYR A 299 -8.87 3.40 -41.61
CA TYR A 299 -10.15 3.23 -40.91
C TYR A 299 -9.98 2.50 -39.59
N TYR A 300 -10.64 2.98 -38.52
CA TYR A 300 -10.68 2.26 -37.25
C TYR A 300 -11.65 1.07 -37.32
N LEU A 301 -11.17 -0.14 -37.03
CA LEU A 301 -12.02 -1.34 -36.90
C LEU A 301 -12.40 -1.63 -35.45
N PHE A 302 -11.54 -1.17 -34.53
CA PHE A 302 -11.68 -1.27 -33.09
C PHE A 302 -11.20 0.02 -32.42
N ALA A 303 -11.89 0.43 -31.36
CA ALA A 303 -11.45 1.42 -30.39
C ALA A 303 -12.00 0.99 -29.02
N ASN A 304 -11.23 1.17 -27.95
CA ASN A 304 -11.73 1.02 -26.59
C ASN A 304 -12.41 2.31 -26.11
N LYS A 305 -13.13 2.25 -24.98
CA LYS A 305 -13.79 3.43 -24.41
C LYS A 305 -12.85 4.60 -24.13
N ALA A 306 -11.62 4.35 -23.68
CA ALA A 306 -10.66 5.42 -23.40
C ALA A 306 -10.39 6.28 -24.65
N LEU A 307 -10.00 5.64 -25.77
CA LEU A 307 -9.76 6.33 -27.04
C LEU A 307 -11.01 7.04 -27.57
N ALA A 308 -12.18 6.39 -27.45
CA ALA A 308 -13.44 6.94 -27.94
C ALA A 308 -13.86 8.20 -27.16
N ASN A 309 -13.76 8.16 -25.82
CA ASN A 309 -14.10 9.28 -24.94
C ASN A 309 -13.22 10.51 -25.19
N GLU A 310 -11.89 10.33 -25.32
CA GLU A 310 -10.96 11.44 -25.56
C GLU A 310 -11.18 12.12 -26.92
N LEU A 311 -11.75 11.39 -27.89
CA LEU A 311 -12.16 11.92 -29.20
C LEU A 311 -13.63 12.37 -29.26
N GLY A 312 -14.42 12.18 -28.20
CA GLY A 312 -15.82 12.59 -28.14
C GLY A 312 -16.80 11.69 -28.92
N TYR A 313 -16.44 10.43 -29.18
CA TYR A 313 -17.26 9.44 -29.89
C TYR A 313 -17.58 8.24 -28.99
N THR A 314 -18.50 7.36 -29.43
CA THR A 314 -18.60 5.99 -28.88
C THR A 314 -17.73 5.00 -29.68
N PRO A 315 -17.30 3.88 -29.08
CA PRO A 315 -16.58 2.81 -29.81
C PRO A 315 -17.32 2.32 -31.07
N GLU A 316 -18.66 2.24 -30.99
CA GLU A 316 -19.51 1.85 -32.10
C GLU A 316 -19.55 2.90 -33.22
N GLN A 317 -19.46 4.19 -32.90
CA GLN A 317 -19.39 5.28 -33.88
C GLN A 317 -18.03 5.35 -34.57
N MET A 318 -16.93 5.10 -33.84
CA MET A 318 -15.58 5.11 -34.42
C MET A 318 -15.35 3.99 -35.44
N ARG A 319 -16.07 2.86 -35.30
CA ARG A 319 -15.93 1.72 -36.21
C ARG A 319 -16.29 2.11 -37.65
N ASN A 320 -15.36 1.89 -38.57
CA ASN A 320 -15.39 2.26 -39.98
C ASN A 320 -15.39 3.78 -40.28
N LEU A 321 -15.00 4.63 -39.32
CA LEU A 321 -14.65 6.02 -39.61
C LEU A 321 -13.17 6.15 -39.97
N HIS A 322 -12.88 7.01 -40.95
CA HIS A 322 -11.52 7.25 -41.41
C HIS A 322 -10.81 8.24 -40.47
N VAL A 323 -9.53 8.01 -40.20
CA VAL A 323 -8.77 8.77 -39.20
C VAL A 323 -8.70 10.28 -39.47
N ARG A 324 -8.69 10.72 -40.75
CA ARG A 324 -8.80 12.16 -41.11
C ARG A 324 -10.15 12.81 -40.76
N GLN A 325 -11.21 12.02 -40.54
CA GLN A 325 -12.50 12.53 -40.08
C GLN A 325 -12.51 12.69 -38.56
N LEU A 326 -11.89 11.75 -37.84
CA LEU A 326 -11.84 11.70 -36.37
C LEU A 326 -10.79 12.66 -35.78
N LEU A 327 -9.57 12.68 -36.32
CA LEU A 327 -8.42 13.39 -35.72
C LEU A 327 -8.20 14.80 -36.29
N LYS A 328 -9.19 15.38 -36.98
CA LYS A 328 -9.04 16.62 -37.75
C LYS A 328 -8.50 17.82 -36.97
N ASN A 329 -8.75 17.83 -35.65
CA ASN A 329 -8.25 18.84 -34.71
C ASN A 329 -7.34 18.23 -33.60
N SER A 330 -7.04 16.93 -33.67
CA SER A 330 -6.53 16.14 -32.52
C SER A 330 -5.08 15.68 -32.64
N VAL A 331 -4.52 15.62 -33.85
CA VAL A 331 -3.12 15.23 -34.07
C VAL A 331 -2.47 16.18 -35.08
N PHE A 332 -1.23 16.56 -34.82
CA PHE A 332 -0.52 17.60 -35.58
C PHE A 332 -0.13 17.18 -37.02
N ASP A 333 0.07 15.88 -37.26
CA ASP A 333 0.38 15.33 -38.58
C ASP A 333 -0.26 13.94 -38.79
N ILE A 334 -1.40 13.92 -39.49
CA ILE A 334 -2.14 12.69 -39.83
C ILE A 334 -1.44 11.90 -40.96
N ASP A 335 -0.63 12.57 -41.79
CA ASP A 335 0.07 11.94 -42.92
C ASP A 335 1.26 11.10 -42.44
N THR A 336 2.06 11.62 -41.50
CA THR A 336 3.11 10.83 -40.81
C THR A 336 2.51 9.65 -40.04
N MET A 337 1.38 9.84 -39.37
CA MET A 337 0.70 8.75 -38.64
C MET A 337 0.22 7.64 -39.59
N LEU A 338 -0.34 7.98 -40.76
CA LEU A 338 -0.71 6.99 -41.78
C LEU A 338 0.50 6.27 -42.42
N GLN A 339 1.64 6.95 -42.55
CA GLN A 339 2.89 6.33 -42.99
C GLN A 339 3.42 5.32 -41.95
N ASN A 340 3.31 5.64 -40.66
CA ASN A 340 3.67 4.71 -39.58
C ASN A 340 2.77 3.46 -39.59
N ASP A 341 1.44 3.63 -39.72
CA ASP A 341 0.50 2.50 -39.88
C ASP A 341 0.87 1.63 -41.09
N TYR A 342 1.17 2.26 -42.25
CA TYR A 342 1.58 1.54 -43.46
C TYR A 342 2.87 0.74 -43.25
N ARG A 343 3.89 1.34 -42.62
CA ARG A 343 5.16 0.67 -42.30
C ARG A 343 4.95 -0.54 -41.38
N VAL A 344 4.18 -0.38 -40.31
CA VAL A 344 3.87 -1.46 -39.36
C VAL A 344 3.15 -2.61 -40.07
N ILE A 345 2.09 -2.31 -40.84
CA ILE A 345 1.27 -3.34 -41.51
C ILE A 345 2.03 -4.07 -42.63
N ARG A 346 2.82 -3.35 -43.45
CA ARG A 346 3.53 -3.93 -44.60
C ARG A 346 4.91 -4.48 -44.27
N GLY A 347 5.67 -3.78 -43.45
CA GLY A 347 7.00 -4.19 -42.99
C GLY A 347 6.95 -5.26 -41.91
N ASN A 348 5.82 -5.38 -41.20
CA ASN A 348 5.69 -6.22 -40.00
C ASN A 348 6.69 -5.79 -38.90
N GLU A 349 6.95 -4.49 -38.83
CA GLU A 349 7.80 -3.82 -37.83
C GLU A 349 6.93 -3.37 -36.66
N GLU A 350 7.46 -3.43 -35.44
CA GLU A 350 6.90 -2.70 -34.29
C GLU A 350 7.53 -1.30 -34.24
N LEU A 351 6.75 -0.28 -33.85
CA LEU A 351 7.19 1.10 -33.89
C LEU A 351 6.76 1.86 -32.63
N ASP A 352 7.78 2.36 -31.92
CA ASP A 352 7.63 3.13 -30.69
C ASP A 352 7.66 4.63 -31.02
N VAL A 353 6.51 5.29 -31.05
CA VAL A 353 6.45 6.76 -31.12
C VAL A 353 6.54 7.29 -29.69
N ILE A 354 7.75 7.73 -29.32
CA ILE A 354 8.10 8.01 -27.94
C ILE A 354 7.22 9.14 -27.35
N GLU A 355 6.95 10.20 -28.12
CA GLU A 355 6.17 11.36 -27.65
C GLU A 355 5.34 12.00 -28.79
N GLU A 356 4.01 11.90 -28.70
CA GLU A 356 3.06 12.58 -29.58
C GLU A 356 2.25 13.64 -28.81
N ARG A 357 1.98 14.80 -29.44
CA ARG A 357 1.03 15.79 -28.91
C ARG A 357 -0.36 15.49 -29.45
N PHE A 358 -1.30 15.28 -28.53
CA PHE A 358 -2.70 14.98 -28.83
C PHE A 358 -3.62 16.04 -28.24
N ILE A 359 -4.68 16.41 -28.97
CA ILE A 359 -5.71 17.35 -28.52
C ILE A 359 -7.04 16.61 -28.43
N THR A 360 -7.59 16.52 -27.22
CA THR A 360 -8.88 15.89 -26.96
C THR A 360 -10.03 16.68 -27.58
N ALA A 361 -11.22 16.08 -27.69
CA ALA A 361 -12.43 16.79 -28.12
C ALA A 361 -12.82 17.96 -27.19
N SER A 362 -12.34 17.98 -25.94
CA SER A 362 -12.52 19.10 -25.01
C SER A 362 -11.49 20.23 -25.17
N GLY A 363 -10.50 20.07 -26.06
CA GLY A 363 -9.40 21.03 -26.25
C GLY A 363 -8.23 20.87 -25.29
N LYS A 364 -8.27 19.88 -24.37
CA LYS A 364 -7.14 19.54 -23.49
C LYS A 364 -5.99 19.00 -24.34
N GLN A 365 -4.77 19.49 -24.10
CA GLN A 365 -3.55 18.90 -24.65
C GLN A 365 -3.07 17.75 -23.78
N LEU A 366 -2.74 16.61 -24.41
CA LEU A 366 -2.10 15.45 -23.82
C LEU A 366 -0.74 15.19 -24.48
N PHE A 367 0.20 14.65 -23.71
CA PHE A 367 1.41 14.03 -24.22
C PHE A 367 1.22 12.51 -24.16
N LEU A 368 1.32 11.85 -25.31
CA LEU A 368 1.10 10.41 -25.43
C LEU A 368 2.41 9.69 -25.74
N GLN A 369 2.65 8.57 -25.06
CA GLN A 369 3.61 7.57 -25.49
C GLN A 369 2.84 6.49 -26.26
N THR A 370 3.12 6.33 -27.55
CA THR A 370 2.34 5.49 -28.48
C THR A 370 3.18 4.34 -29.01
N HIS A 371 2.77 3.10 -28.70
CA HIS A 371 3.32 1.90 -29.36
C HIS A 371 2.37 1.45 -30.49
N ILE A 372 2.93 1.16 -31.66
CA ILE A 372 2.20 0.69 -32.84
C ILE A 372 2.75 -0.67 -33.27
N MET A 373 1.89 -1.70 -33.30
CA MET A 373 2.29 -3.08 -33.59
C MET A 373 1.35 -3.76 -34.62
N PRO A 374 1.84 -4.71 -35.44
CA PRO A 374 1.03 -5.36 -36.44
C PRO A 374 0.17 -6.46 -35.80
N LEU A 375 -1.16 -6.33 -35.88
CA LEU A 375 -2.12 -7.32 -35.37
C LEU A 375 -2.87 -7.98 -36.53
N ALA A 376 -3.09 -9.30 -36.44
CA ALA A 376 -4.06 -9.99 -37.28
C ALA A 376 -5.45 -9.82 -36.66
N PHE A 377 -6.37 -9.13 -37.34
CA PHE A 377 -7.68 -8.78 -36.82
C PHE A 377 -8.77 -9.22 -37.82
N TYR A 378 -9.45 -10.32 -37.50
CA TYR A 378 -10.26 -11.08 -38.44
C TYR A 378 -9.46 -11.45 -39.70
N ASP A 379 -9.92 -11.06 -40.89
CA ASP A 379 -9.33 -11.44 -42.18
C ASP A 379 -8.27 -10.45 -42.71
N GLU A 380 -7.94 -9.38 -41.96
CA GLU A 380 -6.94 -8.37 -42.37
C GLU A 380 -5.85 -8.11 -41.32
N LYS A 381 -4.69 -7.61 -41.78
CA LYS A 381 -3.64 -7.07 -40.89
C LYS A 381 -3.89 -5.59 -40.63
N VAL A 382 -3.83 -5.20 -39.37
CA VAL A 382 -4.07 -3.84 -38.88
C VAL A 382 -2.89 -3.35 -38.05
N ALA A 383 -2.74 -2.03 -37.95
CA ALA A 383 -1.92 -1.40 -36.94
C ALA A 383 -2.75 -1.36 -35.65
N LEU A 384 -2.31 -2.04 -34.59
CA LEU A 384 -2.80 -1.86 -33.23
C LEU A 384 -2.01 -0.72 -32.60
N ILE A 385 -2.72 0.30 -32.15
CA ILE A 385 -2.19 1.50 -31.49
C ILE A 385 -2.53 1.40 -30.01
N VAL A 386 -1.51 1.52 -29.16
CA VAL A 386 -1.63 1.57 -27.70
C VAL A 386 -0.95 2.85 -27.22
N SER A 387 -1.73 3.83 -26.80
CA SER A 387 -1.24 5.14 -26.35
C SER A 387 -1.53 5.37 -24.87
N VAL A 388 -0.49 5.66 -24.10
CA VAL A 388 -0.55 5.98 -22.66
C VAL A 388 -0.45 7.50 -22.48
N ASP A 389 -1.33 8.09 -21.68
CA ASP A 389 -1.19 9.49 -21.26
C ASP A 389 -0.01 9.64 -20.28
N ILE A 390 1.03 10.37 -20.69
CA ILE A 390 2.21 10.68 -19.87
C ILE A 390 2.24 12.15 -19.43
N THR A 391 1.13 12.89 -19.59
CA THR A 391 1.03 14.34 -19.29
C THR A 391 1.38 14.66 -17.84
N GLU A 392 0.86 13.90 -16.86
CA GLU A 392 1.23 14.09 -15.45
C GLU A 392 2.71 13.81 -15.20
N ARG A 393 3.27 12.75 -15.81
CA ARG A 393 4.70 12.43 -15.69
C ARG A 393 5.58 13.53 -16.29
N LYS A 394 5.19 14.09 -17.44
CA LYS A 394 5.88 15.21 -18.09
C LYS A 394 5.79 16.50 -17.30
N ASN A 395 4.61 16.84 -16.78
CA ASN A 395 4.42 18.00 -15.92
C ASN A 395 5.19 17.87 -14.60
N ALA A 396 5.19 16.68 -13.98
CA ALA A 396 5.97 16.38 -12.78
C ALA A 396 7.48 16.40 -13.04
N GLN A 397 7.94 15.88 -14.18
CA GLN A 397 9.34 15.95 -14.60
C GLN A 397 9.77 17.41 -14.83
N ALA A 398 9.04 18.18 -15.63
CA ALA A 398 9.33 19.59 -15.88
C ALA A 398 9.29 20.42 -14.57
N LYS A 399 8.39 20.09 -13.64
CA LYS A 399 8.34 20.72 -12.32
C LYS A 399 9.51 20.30 -11.42
N MET A 400 9.96 19.04 -11.47
CA MET A 400 11.16 18.59 -10.76
C MET A 400 12.43 19.23 -11.33
N GLU A 401 12.57 19.30 -12.66
CA GLU A 401 13.66 20.01 -13.33
C GLU A 401 13.65 21.51 -12.96
N PHE A 402 12.48 22.14 -12.93
CA PHE A 402 12.35 23.53 -12.46
C PHE A 402 12.76 23.69 -10.99
N MET A 403 12.25 22.85 -10.08
CA MET A 403 12.57 22.89 -8.65
C MET A 403 14.01 22.49 -8.31
N ALA A 404 14.67 21.70 -9.16
CA ALA A 404 16.11 21.39 -9.02
C ALA A 404 16.99 22.64 -9.18
N HIS A 405 16.51 23.65 -9.92
CA HIS A 405 17.25 24.87 -10.24
C HIS A 405 16.64 26.16 -9.66
N HIS A 406 15.42 26.14 -9.11
CA HIS A 406 14.73 27.32 -8.56
C HIS A 406 14.16 27.06 -7.15
N ASP A 407 14.11 28.11 -6.33
CA ASP A 407 13.45 28.14 -5.03
C ASP A 407 11.93 28.00 -5.17
N ALA A 408 11.33 27.13 -4.35
CA ALA A 408 9.93 26.75 -4.48
C ALA A 408 8.95 27.83 -3.99
N LEU A 409 9.39 28.77 -3.14
CA LEU A 409 8.56 29.87 -2.64
C LEU A 409 8.62 31.09 -3.57
N THR A 410 9.83 31.56 -3.89
CA THR A 410 10.01 32.82 -4.64
C THR A 410 10.08 32.63 -6.16
N GLY A 411 10.29 31.40 -6.64
CA GLY A 411 10.52 31.12 -8.06
C GLY A 411 11.88 31.60 -8.58
N LEU A 412 12.72 32.20 -7.73
CA LEU A 412 14.07 32.62 -8.08
C LEU A 412 14.99 31.42 -8.31
N PRO A 413 16.04 31.56 -9.14
CA PRO A 413 17.22 30.69 -9.14
C PRO A 413 17.66 30.29 -7.73
N ASN A 414 17.87 29.00 -7.51
CA ASN A 414 18.41 28.47 -6.25
C ASN A 414 19.95 28.45 -6.27
N ARG A 415 20.57 28.02 -5.17
CA ARG A 415 22.04 27.91 -5.03
C ARG A 415 22.73 27.13 -6.16
N VAL A 416 22.12 26.07 -6.68
CA VAL A 416 22.71 25.25 -7.76
C VAL A 416 22.78 26.05 -9.06
N GLN A 417 21.66 26.66 -9.46
CA GLN A 417 21.60 27.45 -10.68
C GLN A 417 22.39 28.78 -10.58
N LEU A 418 22.47 29.36 -9.38
CA LEU A 418 23.33 30.52 -9.10
C LEU A 418 24.80 30.19 -9.37
N VAL A 419 25.32 29.10 -8.79
CA VAL A 419 26.72 28.71 -8.97
C VAL A 419 27.03 28.44 -10.44
N GLU A 420 26.20 27.65 -11.11
CA GLU A 420 26.36 27.33 -12.53
C GLU A 420 26.39 28.59 -13.41
N ARG A 421 25.42 29.51 -13.24
CA ARG A 421 25.39 30.76 -14.01
C ARG A 421 26.57 31.68 -13.70
N LEU A 422 26.98 31.77 -12.43
CA LEU A 422 28.12 32.61 -12.03
C LEU A 422 29.46 32.04 -12.53
N GLU A 423 29.64 30.71 -12.58
CA GLU A 423 30.79 30.07 -13.24
C GLU A 423 30.85 30.38 -14.73
N HIS A 424 29.69 30.46 -15.40
CA HIS A 424 29.60 30.86 -16.80
C HIS A 424 29.93 32.34 -16.99
N GLU A 425 29.42 33.23 -16.14
CA GLU A 425 29.68 34.68 -16.22
C GLU A 425 31.12 35.07 -15.85
N LEU A 426 31.79 34.39 -14.91
CA LEU A 426 33.21 34.61 -14.62
C LEU A 426 34.10 34.33 -15.83
N ARG A 427 33.94 33.15 -16.43
CA ARG A 427 34.66 32.76 -17.65
C ARG A 427 34.36 33.68 -18.84
N ARG A 428 33.20 34.33 -18.85
CA ARG A 428 32.80 35.33 -19.86
C ARG A 428 33.44 36.69 -19.57
N ALA A 429 33.46 37.14 -18.32
CA ALA A 429 34.08 38.37 -17.86
C ALA A 429 35.60 38.38 -18.12
N GLU A 430 36.30 37.31 -17.71
CA GLU A 430 37.73 37.11 -18.00
C GLU A 430 38.05 37.17 -19.50
N ARG A 431 37.23 36.50 -20.33
CA ARG A 431 37.44 36.41 -21.78
C ARG A 431 37.23 37.74 -22.51
N HIS A 432 36.30 38.57 -22.05
CA HIS A 432 35.91 39.80 -22.73
C HIS A 432 36.45 41.07 -22.04
N GLY A 433 37.17 40.93 -20.92
CA GLY A 433 37.81 42.05 -20.23
C GLY A 433 36.82 43.05 -19.62
N TYR A 434 35.76 42.56 -18.96
CA TYR A 434 34.84 43.37 -18.18
C TYR A 434 34.77 42.90 -16.73
N TYR A 435 34.34 43.81 -15.86
CA TYR A 435 34.06 43.55 -14.45
C TYR A 435 32.54 43.49 -14.21
N GLY A 436 32.14 42.66 -13.26
CA GLY A 436 30.80 42.59 -12.68
C GLY A 436 30.89 42.64 -11.15
N ALA A 437 29.76 42.43 -10.45
CA ALA A 437 29.77 42.32 -9.00
C ALA A 437 28.81 41.24 -8.48
N VAL A 438 29.17 40.63 -7.35
CA VAL A 438 28.30 39.75 -6.56
C VAL A 438 27.91 40.50 -5.29
N LEU A 439 26.60 40.62 -5.06
CA LEU A 439 25.99 41.22 -3.89
C LEU A 439 25.34 40.10 -3.07
N PHE A 440 25.74 39.94 -1.81
CA PHE A 440 25.09 39.06 -0.85
C PHE A 440 24.20 39.89 0.06
N ILE A 441 22.92 39.54 0.16
CA ILE A 441 21.87 40.35 0.77
C ILE A 441 21.15 39.52 1.83
N ASP A 442 21.07 40.03 3.04
CA ASP A 442 20.39 39.39 4.16
C ASP A 442 19.36 40.34 4.77
N LEU A 443 18.15 39.84 5.07
CA LEU A 443 17.06 40.62 5.62
C LEU A 443 17.21 40.78 7.15
N ASP A 444 17.43 42.01 7.59
CA ASP A 444 17.67 42.30 9.00
C ASP A 444 16.45 41.93 9.87
N GLN A 445 16.73 41.16 10.92
CA GLN A 445 15.73 40.77 11.92
C GLN A 445 14.52 40.02 11.35
N PHE A 446 14.62 39.41 10.16
CA PHE A 446 13.54 38.65 9.56
C PHE A 446 13.04 37.50 10.45
N LYS A 447 13.91 36.90 11.26
CA LYS A 447 13.52 35.95 12.31
C LYS A 447 12.49 36.54 13.30
N ASN A 448 12.62 37.81 13.72
CA ASN A 448 11.67 38.45 14.63
C ASN A 448 10.27 38.57 13.99
N ILE A 449 10.19 38.73 12.67
CA ILE A 449 8.93 38.76 11.91
C ILE A 449 8.28 37.37 11.95
N ASN A 450 9.03 36.30 11.69
CA ASN A 450 8.52 34.93 11.80
C ASN A 450 8.08 34.59 13.22
N ASP A 451 8.89 34.93 14.23
CA ASP A 451 8.61 34.60 15.63
C ASP A 451 7.41 35.39 16.19
N SER A 452 7.14 36.60 15.68
CA SER A 452 6.07 37.49 16.17
C SER A 452 4.77 37.43 15.35
N LEU A 453 4.85 37.17 14.04
CA LEU A 453 3.72 37.22 13.09
C LEU A 453 3.47 35.90 12.34
N GLY A 454 4.37 34.92 12.49
CA GLY A 454 4.27 33.60 11.90
C GLY A 454 4.82 33.48 10.48
N HIS A 455 5.25 32.26 10.13
CA HIS A 455 5.83 31.95 8.82
C HIS A 455 5.01 32.40 7.59
N PRO A 456 3.67 32.33 7.53
CA PRO A 456 2.92 32.79 6.37
C PRO A 456 3.09 34.29 6.05
N VAL A 457 3.38 35.12 7.07
CA VAL A 457 3.69 36.54 6.88
C VAL A 457 5.13 36.72 6.40
N GLY A 458 6.07 35.98 6.98
CA GLY A 458 7.46 35.96 6.53
C GLY A 458 7.62 35.49 5.08
N ASP A 459 6.93 34.43 4.69
CA ASP A 459 6.87 33.93 3.31
C ASP A 459 6.38 35.02 2.34
N LYS A 460 5.37 35.81 2.75
CA LYS A 460 4.87 36.90 1.92
C LYS A 460 5.85 38.07 1.81
N VAL A 461 6.61 38.37 2.86
CA VAL A 461 7.72 39.34 2.80
C VAL A 461 8.78 38.86 1.81
N LEU A 462 9.15 37.58 1.83
CA LEU A 462 10.15 36.99 0.92
C LEU A 462 9.71 37.04 -0.55
N GLU A 463 8.44 36.77 -0.86
CA GLU A 463 7.89 36.95 -2.22
C GLU A 463 7.98 38.41 -2.70
N VAL A 464 7.70 39.38 -1.82
CA VAL A 464 7.78 40.81 -2.16
C VAL A 464 9.24 41.26 -2.31
N VAL A 465 10.16 40.77 -1.46
CA VAL A 465 11.61 40.99 -1.60
C VAL A 465 12.13 40.45 -2.93
N ALA A 466 11.78 39.22 -3.29
CA ALA A 466 12.15 38.62 -4.58
C ALA A 466 11.67 39.46 -5.76
N THR A 467 10.41 39.91 -5.72
CA THR A 467 9.81 40.77 -6.75
C THR A 467 10.54 42.13 -6.83
N ARG A 468 10.82 42.76 -5.68
CA ARG A 468 11.56 44.03 -5.60
C ARG A 468 12.98 43.91 -6.14
N LEU A 469 13.68 42.84 -5.82
CA LEU A 469 15.03 42.56 -6.33
C LEU A 469 15.04 42.41 -7.85
N GLN A 470 14.14 41.59 -8.41
CA GLN A 470 14.01 41.43 -9.87
C GLN A 470 13.70 42.75 -10.59
N GLN A 471 12.87 43.62 -9.99
CA GLN A 471 12.57 44.95 -10.55
C GLN A 471 13.70 45.98 -10.35
N SER A 472 14.68 45.70 -9.48
CA SER A 472 15.78 46.61 -9.18
C SER A 472 16.97 46.44 -10.13
N VAL A 473 17.11 45.28 -10.76
CA VAL A 473 18.22 44.89 -11.64
C VAL A 473 17.77 44.80 -13.11
N ARG A 474 18.69 44.44 -14.02
CA ARG A 474 18.39 44.28 -15.45
C ARG A 474 18.07 42.83 -15.81
N GLU A 475 17.59 42.59 -17.02
CA GLU A 475 17.32 41.24 -17.53
C GLU A 475 18.61 40.43 -17.76
N GLU A 476 19.76 41.09 -17.99
CA GLU A 476 21.08 40.43 -18.01
C GLU A 476 21.64 40.08 -16.62
N ASP A 477 21.08 40.63 -15.54
CA ASP A 477 21.52 40.40 -14.16
C ASP A 477 20.80 39.18 -13.53
N LEU A 478 21.45 38.53 -12.57
CA LEU A 478 20.92 37.33 -11.92
C LEU A 478 20.51 37.65 -10.49
N VAL A 479 19.23 37.45 -10.17
CA VAL A 479 18.75 37.38 -8.78
C VAL A 479 18.57 35.91 -8.40
N ALA A 480 19.05 35.51 -7.23
CA ALA A 480 18.92 34.17 -6.67
C ALA A 480 18.55 34.22 -5.19
N ARG A 481 17.98 33.13 -4.67
CA ARG A 481 17.76 32.91 -3.23
C ARG A 481 18.52 31.67 -2.79
N LEU A 482 19.29 31.77 -1.72
CA LEU A 482 20.11 30.67 -1.21
C LEU A 482 19.33 29.82 -0.20
N SER A 483 18.89 30.47 0.87
CA SER A 483 18.20 29.88 2.02
C SER A 483 17.50 31.00 2.78
N GLY A 484 16.41 30.72 3.50
CA GLY A 484 15.82 31.66 4.47
C GLY A 484 15.63 33.09 3.94
N ASP A 485 16.31 34.03 4.57
CA ASP A 485 16.40 35.47 4.34
C ASP A 485 17.55 35.90 3.40
N GLU A 486 18.33 34.95 2.86
CA GLU A 486 19.53 35.19 2.07
C GLU A 486 19.25 35.22 0.55
N PHE A 487 19.54 36.36 -0.07
CA PHE A 487 19.46 36.58 -1.51
C PHE A 487 20.84 36.94 -2.07
N VAL A 488 21.08 36.57 -3.33
CA VAL A 488 22.30 36.96 -4.07
C VAL A 488 21.90 37.64 -5.36
N VAL A 489 22.55 38.75 -5.66
CA VAL A 489 22.45 39.44 -6.95
C VAL A 489 23.82 39.41 -7.64
N VAL A 490 23.86 38.95 -8.89
CA VAL A 490 25.04 39.06 -9.76
C VAL A 490 24.76 40.13 -10.80
N LEU A 491 25.54 41.21 -10.75
CA LEU A 491 25.51 42.29 -11.71
C LEU A 491 26.53 42.03 -12.81
N THR A 492 26.08 42.00 -14.07
CA THR A 492 26.93 41.66 -15.22
C THR A 492 27.34 42.91 -16.00
N VAL A 493 28.51 42.85 -16.65
CA VAL A 493 29.02 43.88 -17.59
C VAL A 493 28.93 45.31 -17.03
N LEU A 494 29.47 45.54 -15.82
CA LEU A 494 29.42 46.84 -15.16
C LEU A 494 30.33 47.87 -15.84
N ASP A 495 31.62 47.57 -16.03
CA ASP A 495 32.58 48.38 -16.80
C ASP A 495 33.83 47.57 -17.20
N GLN A 496 34.74 48.13 -17.99
CA GLN A 496 36.06 47.56 -18.28
C GLN A 496 37.13 48.01 -17.28
N ASN A 497 36.87 49.07 -16.51
CA ASN A 497 37.72 49.54 -15.42
C ASN A 497 37.15 49.10 -14.06
N MET A 498 38.00 48.52 -13.20
CA MET A 498 37.60 47.98 -11.88
C MET A 498 37.05 49.06 -10.93
N GLU A 499 37.64 50.25 -10.88
CA GLU A 499 37.17 51.36 -10.01
C GLU A 499 35.79 51.86 -10.47
N THR A 500 35.60 51.98 -11.79
CA THR A 500 34.31 52.39 -12.38
C THR A 500 33.23 51.33 -12.16
N ALA A 501 33.59 50.04 -12.26
CA ALA A 501 32.70 48.94 -11.97
C ALA A 501 32.32 48.88 -10.48
N ALA A 502 33.28 49.11 -9.58
CA ALA A 502 33.03 49.20 -8.14
C ALA A 502 32.06 50.34 -7.80
N LEU A 503 32.26 51.54 -8.37
CA LEU A 503 31.34 52.67 -8.17
C LEU A 503 29.90 52.32 -8.60
N ARG A 504 29.73 51.74 -9.79
CA ARG A 504 28.41 51.29 -10.29
C ARG A 504 27.80 50.18 -9.44
N ALA A 505 28.62 49.24 -8.95
CA ALA A 505 28.15 48.20 -8.02
C ALA A 505 27.62 48.82 -6.71
N GLY A 506 28.30 49.85 -6.19
CA GLY A 506 27.87 50.58 -4.99
C GLY A 506 26.55 51.32 -5.20
N GLU A 507 26.42 52.07 -6.29
CA GLU A 507 25.17 52.76 -6.67
C GLU A 507 23.98 51.79 -6.77
N ILE A 508 24.17 50.63 -7.40
CA ILE A 508 23.13 49.60 -7.54
C ILE A 508 22.83 48.92 -6.20
N SER A 509 23.83 48.70 -5.35
CA SER A 509 23.66 48.12 -4.01
C SER A 509 22.84 49.04 -3.10
N GLU A 510 23.14 50.34 -3.06
CA GLU A 510 22.33 51.33 -2.32
C GLU A 510 20.90 51.45 -2.88
N LYS A 511 20.74 51.42 -4.21
CA LYS A 511 19.42 51.37 -4.85
C LYS A 511 18.62 50.16 -4.35
N ILE A 512 19.21 48.96 -4.35
CA ILE A 512 18.56 47.73 -3.88
C ILE A 512 18.19 47.84 -2.39
N ARG A 513 19.13 48.27 -1.54
CA ARG A 513 18.91 48.45 -0.09
C ARG A 513 17.75 49.41 0.20
N SER A 514 17.70 50.55 -0.50
CA SER A 514 16.64 51.55 -0.33
C SER A 514 15.27 51.04 -0.81
N ILE A 515 15.22 50.18 -1.84
CA ILE A 515 13.98 49.58 -2.35
C ILE A 515 13.46 48.48 -1.40
N ILE A 516 14.35 47.64 -0.86
CA ILE A 516 13.97 46.65 0.17
C ILE A 516 13.40 47.37 1.40
N SER A 517 14.03 48.45 1.84
CA SER A 517 13.63 49.25 3.01
C SER A 517 12.27 49.97 2.93
N GLN A 518 11.56 49.89 1.79
CA GLN A 518 10.21 50.47 1.64
C GLN A 518 9.16 49.68 2.44
N PRO A 519 8.08 50.31 2.94
CA PRO A 519 7.03 49.61 3.68
C PRO A 519 6.41 48.43 2.91
N TYR A 520 6.07 47.37 3.65
CA TYR A 520 5.37 46.18 3.17
C TYR A 520 3.96 46.19 3.76
N VAL A 521 2.93 46.21 2.91
CA VAL A 521 1.52 46.22 3.36
C VAL A 521 0.98 44.80 3.41
N TYR A 522 0.57 44.34 4.59
CA TYR A 522 -0.06 43.04 4.81
C TYR A 522 -1.29 43.20 5.72
N ASP A 523 -2.48 42.81 5.26
CA ASP A 523 -3.75 42.90 6.01
C ASP A 523 -3.99 44.23 6.77
N SER A 524 -3.63 45.35 6.13
CA SER A 524 -3.70 46.74 6.65
C SER A 524 -2.62 47.16 7.65
N MET A 525 -1.62 46.31 7.91
CA MET A 525 -0.42 46.63 8.68
C MET A 525 0.74 47.02 7.75
N GLU A 526 1.52 48.04 8.13
CA GLU A 526 2.79 48.39 7.49
C GLU A 526 3.95 47.75 8.28
N LEU A 527 4.68 46.85 7.62
CA LEU A 527 5.95 46.29 8.10
C LEU A 527 7.11 47.01 7.43
N ARG A 528 8.25 47.14 8.12
CA ARG A 528 9.49 47.64 7.54
C ARG A 528 10.61 46.64 7.79
N VAL A 529 11.33 46.29 6.73
CA VAL A 529 12.43 45.32 6.74
C VAL A 529 13.61 45.99 6.07
N THR A 530 14.74 46.09 6.76
CA THR A 530 16.00 46.57 6.18
C THR A 530 16.83 45.37 5.71
N CYS A 531 17.95 45.62 5.02
CA CYS A 531 18.87 44.56 4.66
C CYS A 531 20.33 44.99 4.78
N SER A 532 21.17 44.02 5.12
CA SER A 532 22.62 44.15 5.11
C SER A 532 23.16 43.62 3.78
N VAL A 533 24.01 44.39 3.08
CA VAL A 533 24.52 44.03 1.74
C VAL A 533 26.04 44.00 1.69
N GLY A 534 26.63 42.86 1.33
CA GLY A 534 28.05 42.70 1.08
C GLY A 534 28.36 42.62 -0.42
N VAL A 535 29.38 43.34 -0.88
CA VAL A 535 29.68 43.53 -2.31
C VAL A 535 31.09 43.05 -2.66
N VAL A 536 31.22 42.25 -3.72
CA VAL A 536 32.51 41.80 -4.28
C VAL A 536 32.52 42.11 -5.77
N VAL A 537 33.56 42.79 -6.25
CA VAL A 537 33.80 43.01 -7.68
C VAL A 537 34.58 41.82 -8.26
N TYR A 538 34.20 41.36 -9.45
CA TYR A 538 34.85 40.26 -10.16
C TYR A 538 35.12 40.64 -11.62
N PRO A 539 36.06 40.00 -12.34
CA PRO A 539 37.00 38.98 -11.87
C PRO A 539 38.12 39.61 -11.03
N ASP A 540 38.42 38.99 -9.89
CA ASP A 540 39.65 39.23 -9.13
C ASP A 540 40.43 37.89 -9.04
N LYS A 541 41.77 38.02 -8.98
CA LYS A 541 42.81 36.99 -9.23
C LYS A 541 42.37 35.54 -8.94
N ASN A 542 42.05 34.78 -9.98
CA ASN A 542 41.76 33.33 -9.92
C ASN A 542 40.69 32.88 -8.89
N ASN A 543 39.88 33.79 -8.36
CA ASN A 543 38.90 33.44 -7.32
C ASN A 543 37.81 32.52 -7.87
N SER A 544 37.54 31.42 -7.17
CA SER A 544 36.42 30.53 -7.48
C SER A 544 35.08 31.17 -7.11
N VAL A 545 33.98 30.65 -7.69
CA VAL A 545 32.61 31.07 -7.32
C VAL A 545 32.35 30.94 -5.82
N HIS A 546 32.85 29.87 -5.20
CA HIS A 546 32.71 29.65 -3.78
C HIS A 546 33.45 30.71 -2.94
N GLU A 547 34.61 31.18 -3.40
CA GLU A 547 35.35 32.26 -2.73
C GLU A 547 34.65 33.60 -2.89
N LEU A 548 34.16 33.94 -4.08
CA LEU A 548 33.42 35.19 -4.31
C LEU A 548 32.14 35.27 -3.48
N LEU A 549 31.38 34.16 -3.38
CA LEU A 549 30.20 34.08 -2.50
C LEU A 549 30.60 34.22 -1.02
N ARG A 550 31.68 33.57 -0.58
CA ARG A 550 32.22 33.70 0.79
C ARG A 550 32.66 35.13 1.10
N TYR A 551 33.32 35.80 0.15
CA TYR A 551 33.78 37.17 0.32
C TYR A 551 32.61 38.17 0.40
N ALA A 552 31.56 37.96 -0.38
CA ALA A 552 30.36 38.80 -0.33
C ALA A 552 29.57 38.58 0.98
N ASP A 553 29.45 37.32 1.42
CA ASP A 553 28.91 36.96 2.74
C ASP A 553 29.73 37.59 3.90
N THR A 554 31.07 37.53 3.82
CA THR A 554 31.97 38.16 4.81
C THR A 554 31.76 39.67 4.90
N ALA A 555 31.61 40.36 3.77
CA ALA A 555 31.34 41.80 3.74
C ALA A 555 29.93 42.13 4.29
N MET A 556 28.93 41.30 3.97
CA MET A 556 27.56 41.42 4.50
C MET A 556 27.54 41.25 6.03
N TYR A 557 28.33 40.31 6.56
CA TYR A 557 28.48 40.15 8.01
C TYR A 557 29.06 41.40 8.68
N GLN A 558 30.04 42.07 8.06
CA GLN A 558 30.57 43.33 8.59
C GLN A 558 29.52 44.46 8.62
N VAL A 559 28.62 44.53 7.65
CA VAL A 559 27.47 45.46 7.72
C VAL A 559 26.63 45.19 8.98
N LYS A 560 26.37 43.91 9.30
CA LYS A 560 25.59 43.54 10.48
C LYS A 560 26.27 43.98 11.79
N GLU A 561 27.60 43.92 11.87
CA GLU A 561 28.35 44.44 13.03
C GLU A 561 28.36 45.97 13.11
N LYS A 562 28.52 46.66 11.97
CA LYS A 562 28.62 48.13 11.90
C LYS A 562 27.29 48.87 12.13
N GLY A 563 26.17 48.15 12.30
CA GLY A 563 24.87 48.73 12.63
C GLY A 563 23.70 48.31 11.75
N ARG A 564 23.92 47.42 10.76
CA ARG A 564 22.92 46.96 9.77
C ARG A 564 22.46 48.08 8.82
N ASP A 565 21.50 47.78 7.93
CA ASP A 565 20.93 48.71 6.93
C ASP A 565 21.96 49.55 6.15
N SER A 566 23.04 48.92 5.69
CA SER A 566 24.11 49.55 4.90
C SER A 566 24.64 48.60 3.82
N ILE A 567 25.62 49.08 3.04
CA ILE A 567 26.40 48.28 2.10
C ILE A 567 27.89 48.31 2.49
N GLU A 568 28.62 47.23 2.23
CA GLU A 568 30.08 47.18 2.43
C GLU A 568 30.76 46.40 1.30
N PHE A 569 31.93 46.86 0.85
CA PHE A 569 32.76 46.12 -0.11
C PHE A 569 33.74 45.21 0.62
N PHE A 570 33.93 44.00 0.11
CA PHE A 570 34.97 43.09 0.60
C PHE A 570 36.37 43.68 0.42
N ASN A 571 37.20 43.56 1.46
CA ASN A 571 38.65 43.70 1.37
C ASN A 571 39.34 42.54 2.14
N GLU A 572 40.62 42.28 1.85
CA GLU A 572 41.34 41.14 2.46
C GLU A 572 41.46 41.24 4.00
N GLU A 573 41.53 42.44 4.58
CA GLU A 573 41.56 42.64 6.03
C GLU A 573 40.24 42.20 6.70
N MET A 574 39.11 42.22 5.97
CA MET A 574 37.81 41.77 6.50
C MET A 574 37.77 40.27 6.77
N ALA A 575 38.29 39.45 5.86
CA ALA A 575 38.36 38.00 6.03
C ALA A 575 39.26 37.62 7.21
N ASP A 576 40.41 38.32 7.33
CA ASP A 576 41.34 38.13 8.42
C ASP A 576 40.73 38.55 9.77
N LYS A 577 39.97 39.65 9.82
CA LYS A 577 39.26 40.07 11.04
C LYS A 577 38.23 39.04 11.51
N VAL A 578 37.35 38.57 10.62
CA VAL A 578 36.30 37.58 10.97
C VAL A 578 36.92 36.24 11.40
N SER A 579 37.98 35.80 10.73
CA SER A 579 38.74 34.60 11.12
C SER A 579 39.38 34.74 12.51
N ARG A 580 40.06 35.86 12.78
CA ARG A 580 40.66 36.16 14.10
C ARG A 580 39.61 36.26 15.20
N GLN A 581 38.44 36.81 14.90
CA GLN A 581 37.33 36.96 15.85
C GLN A 581 36.72 35.61 16.27
N LEU A 582 36.50 34.69 15.35
CA LEU A 582 36.04 33.32 15.67
C LEU A 582 37.06 32.56 16.53
N VAL A 583 38.37 32.73 16.26
CA VAL A 583 39.43 32.18 17.11
C VAL A 583 39.42 32.84 18.50
N MET A 584 39.22 34.16 18.56
CA MET A 584 39.15 34.91 19.82
C MET A 584 37.95 34.49 20.67
N GLU A 585 36.78 34.26 20.06
CA GLU A 585 35.57 33.77 20.75
C GLU A 585 35.80 32.38 21.37
N GLY A 586 36.41 31.45 20.63
CA GLY A 586 36.80 30.13 21.15
C GLY A 586 37.88 30.18 22.24
N ASP A 587 38.80 31.14 22.15
CA ASP A 587 39.79 31.39 23.21
C ASP A 587 39.14 31.97 24.48
N LEU A 588 38.18 32.91 24.34
CA LEU A 588 37.50 33.58 25.45
C LEU A 588 36.56 32.66 26.23
N HIS A 589 35.88 31.73 25.57
CA HIS A 589 35.08 30.70 26.27
C HIS A 589 35.94 29.90 27.25
N ARG A 590 37.13 29.46 26.82
CA ARG A 590 38.09 28.76 27.70
C ARG A 590 38.67 29.68 28.77
N ALA A 591 38.87 30.96 28.46
CA ALA A 591 39.39 31.94 29.42
C ALA A 591 38.50 32.10 30.65
N LEU A 592 37.17 32.03 30.47
CA LEU A 592 36.22 32.07 31.58
C LEU A 592 36.22 30.75 32.38
N GLU A 593 36.21 29.59 31.71
CA GLU A 593 36.22 28.27 32.36
C GLU A 593 37.51 27.96 33.12
N GLU A 594 38.66 28.38 32.58
CA GLU A 594 39.99 28.13 33.16
C GLU A 594 40.47 29.24 34.12
N GLY A 595 39.69 30.31 34.30
CA GLY A 595 40.03 31.41 35.22
C GLY A 595 41.22 32.25 34.77
N GLN A 596 41.29 32.60 33.47
CA GLN A 596 42.40 33.36 32.86
C GLN A 596 42.23 34.90 32.94
N PHE A 597 41.11 35.38 33.50
CA PHE A 597 40.85 36.80 33.71
C PHE A 597 41.40 37.27 35.07
N GLU A 598 41.93 38.49 35.12
CA GLU A 598 42.45 39.14 36.33
C GLU A 598 42.07 40.63 36.34
N LEU A 599 41.85 41.20 37.53
CA LEU A 599 41.56 42.63 37.69
C LEU A 599 42.83 43.41 38.02
N TYR A 600 43.09 44.46 37.26
CA TYR A 600 44.12 45.46 37.53
C TYR A 600 43.45 46.73 38.04
N TYR A 601 44.14 47.48 38.88
CA TYR A 601 43.59 48.64 39.58
C TYR A 601 44.38 49.87 39.20
N GLN A 602 43.71 50.90 38.67
CA GLN A 602 44.33 52.20 38.42
C GLN A 602 43.89 53.21 39.49
N PRO A 603 44.83 53.84 40.23
CA PRO A 603 44.47 54.82 41.26
C PRO A 603 43.81 56.08 40.69
N LYS A 604 42.73 56.52 41.33
CA LYS A 604 42.11 57.85 41.13
C LYS A 604 42.68 58.81 42.19
N MET A 605 43.18 59.97 41.74
CA MET A 605 43.97 60.89 42.54
C MET A 605 43.30 62.26 42.69
N ASP A 606 43.34 62.83 43.89
CA ASP A 606 42.87 64.21 44.14
C ASP A 606 43.87 65.26 43.60
N VAL A 607 43.36 66.20 42.80
CA VAL A 607 44.18 67.21 42.10
C VAL A 607 44.82 68.23 43.06
N ILE A 608 44.25 68.43 44.25
CA ILE A 608 44.71 69.44 45.22
C ILE A 608 45.71 68.83 46.20
N SER A 609 45.33 67.73 46.84
CA SER A 609 45.99 67.06 47.95
C SER A 609 46.89 65.89 47.53
N SER A 610 46.81 65.45 46.27
CA SER A 610 47.59 64.32 45.73
C SER A 610 47.42 63.01 46.51
N ARG A 611 46.20 62.78 47.00
CA ARG A 611 45.75 61.61 47.76
C ARG A 611 45.04 60.60 46.85
N VAL A 612 45.09 59.32 47.20
CA VAL A 612 44.25 58.30 46.54
C VAL A 612 42.81 58.45 47.05
N VAL A 613 41.88 58.72 46.14
CA VAL A 613 40.43 58.87 46.44
C VAL A 613 39.59 57.71 45.92
N GLY A 614 40.20 56.77 45.19
CA GLY A 614 39.50 55.62 44.65
C GLY A 614 40.37 54.85 43.67
N ALA A 615 39.75 53.96 42.91
CA ALA A 615 40.38 53.27 41.81
C ALA A 615 39.37 52.87 40.74
N GLU A 616 39.87 52.61 39.54
CA GLU A 616 39.13 51.89 38.50
C GLU A 616 39.63 50.44 38.44
N ALA A 617 38.70 49.49 38.47
CA ALA A 617 38.96 48.06 38.25
C ALA A 617 38.85 47.73 36.76
N LEU A 618 39.99 47.39 36.19
CA LEU A 618 40.22 47.23 34.76
C LEU A 618 40.47 45.75 34.44
N LEU A 619 39.57 45.17 33.65
CA LEU A 619 39.66 43.76 33.22
C LEU A 619 40.91 43.50 32.38
N ARG A 620 41.63 42.43 32.69
CA ARG A 620 42.81 41.96 31.95
C ARG A 620 42.67 40.46 31.66
N TRP A 621 43.24 40.03 30.53
CA TRP A 621 43.22 38.63 30.11
C TRP A 621 44.64 38.11 29.88
N LYS A 622 45.02 37.14 30.71
CA LYS A 622 46.35 36.52 30.73
C LYS A 622 46.32 35.20 29.94
N HIS A 623 46.33 35.30 28.62
CA HIS A 623 46.23 34.12 27.75
C HIS A 623 47.50 33.25 27.79
N PRO A 624 47.41 31.92 28.03
CA PRO A 624 48.57 31.05 28.28
C PRO A 624 49.68 31.08 27.22
N THR A 625 49.34 31.31 25.95
CA THR A 625 50.31 31.34 24.83
C THR A 625 50.49 32.71 24.18
N LYS A 626 49.60 33.68 24.46
CA LYS A 626 49.64 35.03 23.85
C LYS A 626 50.13 36.10 24.84
N GLY A 627 50.26 35.76 26.12
CA GLY A 627 50.58 36.72 27.17
C GLY A 627 49.37 37.58 27.52
N MET A 628 49.61 38.84 27.88
CA MET A 628 48.54 39.79 28.18
C MET A 628 47.87 40.27 26.88
N VAL A 629 46.57 39.99 26.71
CA VAL A 629 45.79 40.43 25.55
C VAL A 629 45.17 41.80 25.84
N SER A 630 45.17 42.70 24.85
CA SER A 630 44.63 44.06 25.03
C SER A 630 43.11 44.03 25.23
N PRO A 631 42.55 44.77 26.21
CA PRO A 631 41.11 44.94 26.36
C PRO A 631 40.39 45.37 25.08
N VAL A 632 41.04 46.22 24.27
CA VAL A 632 40.54 46.71 22.98
C VAL A 632 40.31 45.57 21.97
N ASP A 633 41.10 44.50 22.05
CA ASP A 633 40.98 43.36 21.14
C ASP A 633 39.85 42.39 21.55
N PHE A 634 39.64 42.20 22.86
CA PHE A 634 38.78 41.12 23.36
C PHE A 634 37.44 41.56 23.97
N ILE A 635 37.33 42.79 24.52
CA ILE A 635 36.06 43.29 25.06
C ILE A 635 34.98 43.38 23.95
N PRO A 636 35.25 43.89 22.73
CA PRO A 636 34.25 43.87 21.66
C PRO A 636 33.77 42.47 21.28
N VAL A 637 34.62 41.44 21.42
CA VAL A 637 34.26 40.04 21.14
C VAL A 637 33.42 39.45 22.26
N LEU A 638 33.74 39.75 23.52
CA LEU A 638 32.87 39.44 24.67
C LEU A 638 31.49 40.11 24.52
N GLU A 639 31.46 41.35 24.04
CA GLU A 639 30.20 42.07 23.79
C GLU A 639 29.41 41.44 22.66
N THR A 640 29.99 41.18 21.48
CA THR A 640 29.24 40.63 20.33
C THR A 640 28.75 39.20 20.58
N SER A 641 29.57 38.33 21.17
CA SER A 641 29.18 36.97 21.59
C SER A 641 28.14 36.96 22.72
N GLY A 642 28.15 37.98 23.59
CA GLY A 642 27.32 38.06 24.78
C GLY A 642 27.96 37.51 26.06
N MET A 643 29.17 36.91 25.96
CA MET A 643 29.96 36.46 27.11
C MET A 643 30.30 37.59 28.11
N ILE A 644 30.21 38.85 27.69
CA ILE A 644 30.38 40.02 28.56
C ILE A 644 29.43 40.02 29.78
N ILE A 645 28.29 39.33 29.68
CA ILE A 645 27.35 39.18 30.81
C ILE A 645 27.96 38.32 31.92
N ASP A 646 28.52 37.16 31.57
CA ASP A 646 29.09 36.21 32.54
C ASP A 646 30.44 36.70 33.07
N VAL A 647 31.29 37.25 32.19
CA VAL A 647 32.55 37.92 32.58
C VAL A 647 32.26 39.14 33.46
N GLY A 648 31.27 39.94 33.11
CA GLY A 648 30.88 41.13 33.88
C GLY A 648 30.32 40.80 35.28
N GLN A 649 29.58 39.70 35.42
CA GLN A 649 29.17 39.18 36.73
C GLN A 649 30.39 38.73 37.55
N TRP A 650 31.37 38.07 36.94
CA TRP A 650 32.62 37.72 37.60
C TRP A 650 33.41 38.94 38.07
N VAL A 651 33.51 40.00 37.24
CA VAL A 651 34.15 41.28 37.59
C VAL A 651 33.46 41.91 38.80
N LEU A 652 32.12 41.98 38.81
CA LEU A 652 31.36 42.52 39.92
C LEU A 652 31.61 41.75 41.23
N GLU A 653 31.58 40.41 41.18
CA GLU A 653 31.85 39.61 42.36
C GLU A 653 33.29 39.77 42.89
N ASP A 654 34.30 39.84 42.01
CA ASP A 654 35.71 39.98 42.42
C ASP A 654 36.01 41.39 42.97
N ALA A 655 35.43 42.43 42.36
CA ALA A 655 35.47 43.79 42.89
C ALA A 655 34.82 43.88 44.28
N CYS A 656 33.67 43.26 44.49
CA CYS A 656 33.01 43.24 45.81
C CYS A 656 33.82 42.47 46.86
N LYS A 657 34.39 41.31 46.51
CA LYS A 657 35.31 40.55 47.40
C LYS A 657 36.54 41.40 47.79
N THR A 658 37.09 42.13 46.83
CA THR A 658 38.25 43.00 47.02
C THR A 658 37.94 44.21 47.90
N LEU A 659 36.78 44.85 47.73
CA LEU A 659 36.30 45.94 48.60
C LEU A 659 36.12 45.48 50.06
N VAL A 660 35.48 44.32 50.29
CA VAL A 660 35.35 43.74 51.64
C VAL A 660 36.73 43.52 52.26
N LYS A 661 37.65 42.88 51.52
CA LYS A 661 39.04 42.64 51.96
C LYS A 661 39.78 43.93 52.33
N TRP A 662 39.70 44.98 51.51
CA TRP A 662 40.37 46.25 51.82
C TRP A 662 39.72 46.98 53.00
N SER A 663 38.39 46.89 53.16
CA SER A 663 37.70 47.44 54.33
C SER A 663 38.11 46.72 55.62
N GLU A 664 38.17 45.38 55.63
CA GLU A 664 38.60 44.59 56.79
C GLU A 664 40.07 44.85 57.17
N GLN A 665 40.92 45.11 56.18
CA GLN A 665 42.32 45.50 56.41
C GLN A 665 42.48 46.98 56.79
N GLY A 666 41.40 47.76 56.78
CA GLY A 666 41.43 49.21 56.99
C GLY A 666 42.18 49.98 55.90
N LEU A 667 42.39 49.39 54.71
CA LEU A 667 43.01 50.03 53.54
C LEU A 667 42.05 50.91 52.74
N TRP A 668 40.74 50.66 52.87
CA TRP A 668 39.67 51.45 52.25
C TRP A 668 39.00 52.34 53.28
N HIS A 669 38.61 53.55 52.89
CA HIS A 669 38.05 54.56 53.77
C HIS A 669 36.73 55.13 53.23
N GLU A 670 35.95 55.76 54.12
CA GLU A 670 34.72 56.46 53.75
C GLU A 670 35.00 57.56 52.73
N GLY A 671 34.20 57.62 51.67
CA GLY A 671 34.40 58.50 50.51
C GLY A 671 35.22 57.89 49.37
N MET A 672 35.88 56.74 49.55
CA MET A 672 36.60 56.08 48.45
C MET A 672 35.69 55.20 47.59
N LYS A 673 35.73 55.40 46.26
CA LYS A 673 34.94 54.65 45.27
C LYS A 673 35.83 53.71 44.43
N LEU A 674 35.43 52.45 44.30
CA LEU A 674 35.99 51.51 43.34
C LEU A 674 35.02 51.45 42.16
N SER A 675 35.49 51.88 41.00
CA SER A 675 34.68 51.95 39.79
C SER A 675 34.84 50.69 38.93
N ILE A 676 33.75 50.18 38.40
CA ILE A 676 33.72 49.05 37.44
C ILE A 676 33.02 49.47 36.14
N ASN A 677 33.60 49.08 35.01
CA ASN A 677 33.03 49.32 33.69
C ASN A 677 31.84 48.38 33.41
N ILE A 678 30.70 48.93 32.95
CA ILE A 678 29.48 48.17 32.64
C ILE A 678 29.14 48.28 31.15
N SER A 679 29.12 47.14 30.44
CA SER A 679 28.77 47.12 29.01
C SER A 679 27.31 47.51 28.73
N PRO A 680 27.00 48.04 27.53
CA PRO A 680 25.63 48.29 27.09
C PRO A 680 24.74 47.04 27.14
N ARG A 681 25.30 45.85 26.93
CA ARG A 681 24.55 44.57 26.98
C ARG A 681 24.23 44.12 28.39
N GLN A 682 25.15 44.31 29.35
CA GLN A 682 24.85 44.06 30.77
C GLN A 682 23.76 44.99 31.27
N PHE A 683 23.94 46.31 31.10
CA PHE A 683 23.03 47.32 31.65
C PHE A 683 21.58 47.18 31.16
N ARG A 684 21.37 46.66 29.93
CA ARG A 684 20.06 46.42 29.33
C ARG A 684 19.43 45.07 29.69
N ARG A 685 20.15 44.18 30.38
CA ARG A 685 19.63 42.87 30.79
C ARG A 685 18.58 43.08 31.88
N ALA A 686 17.37 42.53 31.70
CA ALA A 686 16.30 42.69 32.69
C ALA A 686 16.65 42.15 34.09
N ALA A 687 17.58 41.20 34.18
CA ALA A 687 18.09 40.64 35.43
C ALA A 687 19.17 41.51 36.11
N PHE A 688 19.78 42.49 35.41
CA PHE A 688 20.97 43.23 35.88
C PHE A 688 20.80 43.83 37.28
N VAL A 689 19.67 44.49 37.55
CA VAL A 689 19.37 45.07 38.87
C VAL A 689 19.36 44.00 39.96
N GLN A 690 18.78 42.82 39.68
CA GLN A 690 18.74 41.71 40.63
C GLN A 690 20.12 41.05 40.80
N ASP A 691 20.83 40.79 39.70
CA ASP A 691 22.19 40.23 39.70
C ASP A 691 23.13 41.08 40.59
N VAL A 692 23.01 42.40 40.49
CA VAL A 692 23.76 43.37 41.30
C VAL A 692 23.34 43.34 42.77
N ILE A 693 22.04 43.40 43.06
CA ILE A 693 21.51 43.36 44.44
C ILE A 693 21.92 42.06 45.14
N ASP A 694 21.75 40.91 44.49
CA ASP A 694 22.14 39.59 45.00
C ASP A 694 23.65 39.49 45.28
N THR A 695 24.47 40.26 44.56
CA THR A 695 25.93 40.28 44.74
C THR A 695 26.34 41.14 45.95
N ILE A 696 25.77 42.34 46.12
CA ILE A 696 26.05 43.18 47.29
C ILE A 696 25.41 42.65 48.59
N GLU A 697 24.31 41.91 48.50
CA GLU A 697 23.72 41.22 49.67
C GLU A 697 24.55 39.98 50.07
N ARG A 698 25.29 39.38 49.11
CA ARG A 698 26.23 38.27 49.37
C ARG A 698 27.59 38.75 49.90
N PHE A 699 28.07 39.90 49.44
CA PHE A 699 29.34 40.51 49.83
C PHE A 699 29.07 41.90 50.42
N PRO A 700 29.01 42.06 51.76
CA PRO A 700 28.63 43.31 52.41
C PRO A 700 29.76 44.36 52.30
N ILE A 701 29.87 44.99 51.14
CA ILE A 701 30.78 46.09 50.85
C ILE A 701 30.46 47.33 51.71
N PRO A 702 31.43 48.23 51.94
CA PRO A 702 31.14 49.53 52.57
C PRO A 702 30.09 50.32 51.78
N PRO A 703 29.16 51.05 52.43
CA PRO A 703 28.20 51.88 51.74
C PRO A 703 28.88 52.92 50.84
N ASN A 704 28.31 53.15 49.65
CA ASN A 704 28.81 54.13 48.66
C ASN A 704 30.24 53.86 48.13
N SER A 705 30.79 52.64 48.31
CA SER A 705 32.14 52.32 47.84
C SER A 705 32.22 51.70 46.44
N LEU A 706 31.09 51.33 45.85
CA LEU A 706 31.01 50.79 44.48
C LEU A 706 30.43 51.86 43.55
N ASP A 707 31.11 52.07 42.44
CA ASP A 707 30.74 52.98 41.37
C ASP A 707 30.65 52.20 40.05
N MET A 708 29.64 52.50 39.23
CA MET A 708 29.41 51.85 37.94
C MET A 708 29.63 52.86 36.82
N GLU A 709 30.67 52.61 36.04
CA GLU A 709 31.04 53.44 34.88
C GLU A 709 30.24 52.96 33.67
N ILE A 710 29.60 53.91 33.00
CA ILE A 710 28.75 53.67 31.83
C ILE A 710 28.99 54.75 30.79
N THR A 711 29.16 54.35 29.53
CA THR A 711 29.38 55.32 28.44
C THR A 711 28.10 56.09 28.09
N GLU A 712 28.26 57.33 27.65
CA GLU A 712 27.15 58.22 27.26
C GLU A 712 26.14 57.57 26.29
N GLY A 713 26.64 56.76 25.35
CA GLY A 713 25.84 56.05 24.36
C GLY A 713 24.88 55.00 24.93
N ILE A 714 25.15 54.44 26.11
CA ILE A 714 24.23 53.52 26.81
C ILE A 714 22.92 54.23 27.13
N VAL A 715 23.04 55.48 27.61
CA VAL A 715 21.96 56.26 28.22
C VAL A 715 21.07 56.92 27.19
N ILE A 716 21.66 57.56 26.16
CA ILE A 716 20.92 58.32 25.14
C ILE A 716 19.86 57.46 24.44
N GLN A 717 20.14 56.18 24.19
CA GLN A 717 19.24 55.31 23.42
C GLN A 717 17.92 55.00 24.16
N ARG A 718 17.90 55.01 25.51
CA ARG A 718 16.70 54.76 26.33
C ARG A 718 16.77 55.47 27.69
N VAL A 719 16.69 56.80 27.67
CA VAL A 719 16.90 57.65 28.85
C VAL A 719 15.99 57.28 30.04
N GLU A 720 14.70 57.00 29.82
CA GLU A 720 13.77 56.67 30.93
C GLU A 720 14.07 55.31 31.58
N ASP A 721 14.35 54.28 30.78
CA ASP A 721 14.76 52.96 31.27
C ASP A 721 16.07 53.06 32.07
N ALA A 722 17.02 53.86 31.58
CA ALA A 722 18.31 54.10 32.22
C ALA A 722 18.15 54.81 33.57
N ILE A 723 17.33 55.87 33.65
CA ILE A 723 17.00 56.55 34.91
C ILE A 723 16.41 55.55 35.91
N ALA A 724 15.43 54.73 35.49
CA ALA A 724 14.78 53.76 36.38
C ALA A 724 15.76 52.72 36.94
N THR A 725 16.61 52.13 36.08
CA THR A 725 17.65 51.17 36.49
C THR A 725 18.65 51.79 37.47
N MET A 726 19.14 53.00 37.19
CA MET A 726 20.11 53.65 38.08
C MET A 726 19.48 54.04 39.41
N THR A 727 18.27 54.61 39.43
CA THR A 727 17.59 55.00 40.68
C THR A 727 17.44 53.80 41.64
N LEU A 728 17.04 52.63 41.12
CA LEU A 728 16.93 51.41 41.93
C LEU A 728 18.26 50.93 42.56
N LEU A 729 19.39 51.18 41.89
CA LEU A 729 20.72 50.81 42.38
C LEU A 729 21.34 51.90 43.26
N SER A 730 21.07 53.17 42.99
CA SER A 730 21.46 54.30 43.85
C SER A 730 20.71 54.29 45.18
N ASP A 731 19.44 53.86 45.22
CA ASP A 731 18.70 53.57 46.46
C ASP A 731 19.36 52.47 47.32
N LYS A 732 20.27 51.67 46.73
CA LYS A 732 21.09 50.65 47.42
C LYS A 732 22.52 51.13 47.73
N GLY A 733 22.85 52.40 47.47
CA GLY A 733 24.16 52.98 47.74
C GLY A 733 25.22 52.70 46.67
N ILE A 734 24.81 52.45 45.41
CA ILE A 734 25.72 52.34 44.27
C ILE A 734 25.79 53.69 43.53
N SER A 735 27.01 54.17 43.31
CA SER A 735 27.26 55.39 42.51
C SER A 735 27.28 55.06 41.01
N PHE A 736 27.00 56.06 40.18
CA PHE A 736 27.20 55.97 38.74
C PHE A 736 28.08 57.10 38.25
N SER A 737 29.04 56.75 37.40
CA SER A 737 29.88 57.68 36.67
C SER A 737 29.61 57.59 35.18
N LEU A 738 29.52 58.75 34.54
CA LEU A 738 29.30 58.85 33.09
C LEU A 738 30.65 58.94 32.38
N ASP A 739 30.93 57.95 31.54
CA ASP A 739 32.21 57.74 30.86
C ASP A 739 32.20 58.20 29.39
N ASP A 740 33.39 58.41 28.83
CA ASP A 740 33.64 58.95 27.48
C ASP A 740 32.91 60.29 27.19
N PHE A 741 32.66 61.12 28.20
CA PHE A 741 31.75 62.26 28.07
C PHE A 741 32.26 63.34 27.09
N GLY A 742 31.38 63.75 26.17
CA GLY A 742 31.68 64.78 25.16
C GLY A 742 32.10 64.22 23.80
N THR A 743 32.23 62.90 23.67
CA THR A 743 32.43 62.21 22.38
C THR A 743 31.13 62.07 21.55
N GLY A 744 29.96 62.30 22.17
CA GLY A 744 28.64 62.13 21.58
C GLY A 744 27.79 63.41 21.43
N TYR A 745 26.53 63.24 21.02
CA TYR A 745 25.54 64.33 20.93
C TYR A 745 24.91 64.64 22.29
N SER A 746 25.70 65.22 23.20
CA SER A 746 25.26 65.48 24.57
C SER A 746 24.13 66.50 24.65
N SER A 747 23.03 66.13 25.33
CA SER A 747 21.96 67.07 25.67
C SER A 747 21.88 67.28 27.17
N ILE A 748 22.29 68.48 27.61
CA ILE A 748 22.23 68.96 29.01
C ILE A 748 20.85 68.70 29.65
N SER A 749 19.79 68.65 28.83
CA SER A 749 18.41 68.39 29.27
C SER A 749 18.20 67.03 29.94
N TYR A 750 18.89 65.96 29.52
CA TYR A 750 18.81 64.66 30.19
C TYR A 750 19.85 64.52 31.30
N LEU A 751 21.03 65.14 31.18
CA LEU A 751 22.12 65.01 32.16
C LEU A 751 21.65 65.44 33.56
N LYS A 752 20.84 66.51 33.64
CA LYS A 752 20.19 66.98 34.87
C LYS A 752 19.20 65.98 35.51
N ARG A 753 18.73 64.98 34.76
CA ARG A 753 17.74 63.98 35.20
C ARG A 753 18.36 62.64 35.60
N LEU A 754 19.62 62.41 35.24
CA LEU A 754 20.32 61.17 35.55
C LEU A 754 20.83 61.20 36.99
N PRO A 755 20.67 60.11 37.77
CA PRO A 755 21.28 59.97 39.10
C PRO A 755 22.77 59.56 38.98
N VAL A 756 23.55 60.31 38.20
CA VAL A 756 25.01 60.16 38.10
C VAL A 756 25.68 61.14 39.06
N SER A 757 26.67 60.69 39.82
CA SER A 757 27.42 61.53 40.77
C SER A 757 28.68 62.13 40.17
N THR A 758 29.19 61.51 39.10
CA THR A 758 30.55 61.70 38.63
C THR A 758 30.58 61.70 37.11
N LEU A 759 31.39 62.57 36.52
CA LEU A 759 31.52 62.73 35.07
C LEU A 759 33.01 62.61 34.71
N LYS A 760 33.34 61.60 33.90
CA LYS A 760 34.71 61.34 33.45
C LYS A 760 34.95 62.04 32.11
N ILE A 761 36.10 62.71 31.99
CA ILE A 761 36.50 63.46 30.79
C ILE A 761 37.44 62.58 29.99
N ASP A 762 37.03 62.23 28.76
CA ASP A 762 37.78 61.34 27.86
C ASP A 762 39.26 61.77 27.70
N GLN A 763 40.13 60.75 27.76
CA GLN A 763 41.57 60.85 27.52
C GLN A 763 41.93 61.52 26.18
N GLY A 764 41.09 61.41 25.15
CA GLY A 764 41.30 62.06 23.86
C GLY A 764 41.44 63.57 23.99
N PHE A 765 40.51 64.22 24.69
CA PHE A 765 40.54 65.66 24.93
C PHE A 765 41.62 66.08 25.94
N VAL A 766 41.90 65.23 26.94
CA VAL A 766 42.91 65.52 27.97
C VAL A 766 44.34 65.40 27.42
N ARG A 767 44.61 64.42 26.55
CA ARG A 767 45.92 64.24 25.92
C ARG A 767 46.36 65.49 25.17
N ASP A 768 45.49 66.01 24.31
CA ASP A 768 45.77 67.09 23.38
C ASP A 768 45.49 68.50 23.96
N ILE A 769 45.07 68.59 25.24
CA ILE A 769 44.75 69.84 25.97
C ILE A 769 45.86 70.90 25.98
N ILE A 770 47.12 70.51 25.79
CA ILE A 770 48.29 71.41 25.72
C ILE A 770 48.36 72.11 24.35
N VAL A 771 48.00 71.40 23.28
CA VAL A 771 48.28 71.78 21.89
C VAL A 771 47.04 72.23 21.11
N ASP A 772 45.90 71.57 21.26
CA ASP A 772 44.64 71.99 20.61
C ASP A 772 43.86 72.95 21.52
N ARG A 773 43.43 74.06 20.93
CA ARG A 773 42.58 75.05 21.60
C ARG A 773 41.14 74.56 21.73
N ASN A 774 40.64 73.76 20.78
CA ASN A 774 39.27 73.25 20.78
C ASN A 774 39.09 72.28 21.93
N ASP A 775 40.00 71.31 22.09
CA ASP A 775 39.96 70.33 23.18
C ASP A 775 40.11 71.02 24.53
N ARG A 776 41.01 72.01 24.65
CA ARG A 776 41.11 72.84 25.86
C ARG A 776 39.80 73.55 26.22
N VAL A 777 39.12 74.16 25.25
CA VAL A 777 37.82 74.83 25.46
C VAL A 777 36.72 73.82 25.81
N LEU A 778 36.76 72.63 25.22
CA LEU A 778 35.81 71.56 25.50
C LEU A 778 35.99 71.01 26.92
N VAL A 779 37.23 70.74 27.36
CA VAL A 779 37.55 70.35 28.74
C VAL A 779 37.15 71.44 29.74
N GLU A 780 37.46 72.71 29.48
CA GLU A 780 37.02 73.86 30.32
C GLU A 780 35.48 73.93 30.43
N THR A 781 34.78 73.65 29.32
CA THR A 781 33.31 73.65 29.26
C THR A 781 32.71 72.49 30.06
N ILE A 782 33.25 71.28 29.92
CA ILE A 782 32.81 70.10 30.67
C ILE A 782 33.01 70.30 32.17
N ILE A 783 34.20 70.79 32.58
CA ILE A 783 34.51 71.09 33.99
C ILE A 783 33.53 72.14 34.54
N THR A 784 33.33 73.24 33.81
CA THR A 784 32.37 74.29 34.20
C THR A 784 30.95 73.74 34.34
N MET A 785 30.53 72.86 33.43
CA MET A 785 29.19 72.26 33.46
C MET A 785 29.01 71.27 34.62
N GLY A 786 29.97 70.37 34.87
CA GLY A 786 29.91 69.43 35.99
C GLY A 786 29.82 70.15 37.33
N ASN A 787 30.64 71.20 37.51
CA ASN A 787 30.60 72.08 38.67
C ASN A 787 29.25 72.81 38.86
N LEU A 788 28.53 73.12 37.77
CA LEU A 788 27.19 73.74 37.82
C LEU A 788 26.05 72.74 38.03
N LEU A 789 26.34 71.43 37.95
CA LEU A 789 25.39 70.34 38.15
C LEU A 789 25.67 69.55 39.45
N ASP A 790 26.55 70.06 40.31
CA ASP A 790 27.02 69.41 41.55
C ASP A 790 27.60 67.98 41.32
N MET A 791 28.28 67.77 40.19
CA MET A 791 28.90 66.50 39.82
C MET A 791 30.42 66.50 40.09
N GLU A 792 30.93 65.39 40.61
CA GLU A 792 32.38 65.12 40.68
C GLU A 792 32.97 65.02 39.27
N LEU A 793 34.24 65.41 39.11
CA LEU A 793 34.91 65.44 37.81
C LEU A 793 36.22 64.65 37.88
N VAL A 794 36.37 63.71 36.96
CA VAL A 794 37.59 62.88 36.80
C VAL A 794 38.17 63.15 35.42
N ALA A 795 39.41 63.61 35.33
CA ALA A 795 40.12 63.71 34.05
C ALA A 795 40.96 62.45 33.81
N GLU A 796 40.76 61.79 32.67
CA GLU A 796 41.48 60.58 32.28
C GLU A 796 42.69 60.86 31.38
N GLY A 797 43.55 59.85 31.20
CA GLY A 797 44.68 59.97 30.28
C GLY A 797 45.69 61.05 30.67
N VAL A 798 45.77 61.43 31.95
CA VAL A 798 46.76 62.41 32.42
C VAL A 798 48.15 61.76 32.47
N GLU A 799 49.00 62.09 31.52
CA GLU A 799 50.37 61.58 31.35
C GLU A 799 51.43 62.63 31.70
N GLU A 800 51.12 63.92 31.56
CA GLU A 800 52.06 65.03 31.75
C GLU A 800 51.69 65.99 32.88
N ALA A 801 52.70 66.51 33.58
CA ALA A 801 52.51 67.48 34.66
C ALA A 801 51.88 68.81 34.18
N GLU A 802 52.05 69.18 32.90
CA GLU A 802 51.43 70.36 32.30
C GLU A 802 49.92 70.17 32.09
N GLN A 803 49.47 68.96 31.69
CA GLN A 803 48.03 68.61 31.62
C GLN A 803 47.40 68.77 33.01
N LEU A 804 48.02 68.20 34.04
CA LEU A 804 47.53 68.31 35.43
C LEU A 804 47.47 69.77 35.92
N ALA A 805 48.44 70.61 35.54
CA ALA A 805 48.44 72.03 35.89
C ALA A 805 47.26 72.80 35.24
N ILE A 806 46.91 72.48 33.98
CA ILE A 806 45.75 73.06 33.28
C ILE A 806 44.45 72.59 33.93
N LEU A 807 44.30 71.28 34.16
CA LEU A 807 43.11 70.70 34.83
C LEU A 807 42.89 71.30 36.23
N LYS A 808 43.97 71.51 36.99
CA LYS A 808 43.94 72.20 38.29
C LYS A 808 43.54 73.66 38.19
N ALA A 809 43.96 74.37 37.14
CA ALA A 809 43.58 75.76 36.91
C ALA A 809 42.10 75.91 36.52
N PHE A 810 41.52 74.94 35.81
CA PHE A 810 40.09 74.89 35.50
C PHE A 810 39.22 74.40 36.65
N GLY A 811 39.79 73.82 37.71
CA GLY A 811 39.05 73.32 38.86
C GLY A 811 38.49 71.92 38.68
N CYS A 812 39.22 71.03 38.00
CA CYS A 812 38.93 69.59 38.02
C CYS A 812 39.22 69.01 39.41
N HIS A 813 38.37 68.11 39.89
CA HIS A 813 38.46 67.51 41.23
C HIS A 813 39.52 66.40 41.29
N PHE A 814 39.42 65.44 40.37
CA PHE A 814 40.18 64.20 40.38
C PHE A 814 40.86 63.94 39.03
N TYR A 815 41.90 63.12 39.03
CA TYR A 815 42.56 62.67 37.81
C TYR A 815 43.00 61.21 37.87
N GLN A 816 43.12 60.60 36.70
CA GLN A 816 43.60 59.24 36.49
C GLN A 816 44.49 59.23 35.23
N GLY A 817 45.60 58.50 35.28
CA GLY A 817 46.53 58.42 34.15
C GLY A 817 47.96 58.07 34.53
N TYR A 818 48.79 57.87 33.51
CA TYR A 818 50.15 57.35 33.66
C TYR A 818 51.13 58.32 34.36
N LEU A 819 50.76 59.59 34.52
CA LEU A 819 51.52 60.56 35.34
C LEU A 819 51.69 60.07 36.78
N PHE A 820 50.68 59.39 37.34
CA PHE A 820 50.76 58.79 38.68
C PHE A 820 51.01 57.28 38.62
N SER A 821 50.20 56.55 37.86
CA SER A 821 50.35 55.10 37.72
C SER A 821 49.64 54.54 36.50
N MET A 822 50.25 53.55 35.88
CA MET A 822 49.54 52.60 35.03
C MET A 822 48.57 51.75 35.88
N PRO A 823 47.58 51.08 35.27
CA PRO A 823 46.84 50.00 35.93
C PRO A 823 47.83 48.93 36.44
N VAL A 824 47.71 48.54 37.71
CA VAL A 824 48.64 47.60 38.37
C VAL A 824 47.91 46.42 39.01
N GLU A 825 48.63 45.30 39.20
CA GLU A 825 48.12 44.13 39.91
C GLU A 825 47.70 44.47 41.36
N LEU A 826 46.71 43.73 41.88
CA LEU A 826 46.16 43.89 43.23
C LEU A 826 47.21 44.09 44.34
N ALA A 827 48.27 43.27 44.35
CA ALA A 827 49.32 43.34 45.37
C ALA A 827 50.16 44.64 45.31
N VAL A 828 50.33 45.21 44.11
CA VAL A 828 51.03 46.48 43.92
C VAL A 828 50.12 47.63 44.35
N PHE A 829 48.83 47.58 43.99
CA PHE A 829 47.85 48.58 44.42
C PHE A 829 47.68 48.62 45.95
N GLU A 830 47.65 47.46 46.62
CA GLU A 830 47.65 47.38 48.09
C GLU A 830 48.88 48.04 48.73
N SER A 831 50.03 48.04 48.05
CA SER A 831 51.24 48.75 48.50
C SER A 831 51.11 50.28 48.33
N ILE A 832 50.47 50.74 47.24
CA ILE A 832 50.16 52.16 47.01
C ILE A 832 49.24 52.69 48.12
N LEU A 833 48.14 51.97 48.44
CA LEU A 833 47.23 52.34 49.52
C LEU A 833 47.94 52.45 50.88
N ARG A 834 48.76 51.47 51.24
CA ARG A 834 49.54 51.49 52.51
C ARG A 834 50.51 52.69 52.58
N THR A 835 51.13 53.04 51.46
CA THR A 835 52.07 54.17 51.38
C THR A 835 51.32 55.51 51.49
N ASP A 836 50.15 55.63 50.85
CA ASP A 836 49.32 56.83 50.97
C ASP A 836 48.79 57.01 52.40
N GLN A 837 48.37 55.93 53.07
CA GLN A 837 47.98 55.96 54.50
C GLN A 837 49.11 56.41 55.42
N GLN A 838 50.35 55.97 55.19
CA GLN A 838 51.50 56.44 55.99
C GLN A 838 51.70 57.96 55.88
N ARG A 839 51.43 58.56 54.71
CA ARG A 839 51.41 60.02 54.51
C ARG A 839 50.30 60.76 55.27
N ILE A 840 49.29 60.07 55.83
CA ILE A 840 48.29 60.70 56.73
C ILE A 840 48.87 60.86 58.15
N LEU A 841 49.74 59.94 58.56
CA LEU A 841 50.17 59.76 59.94
C LEU A 841 51.45 60.53 60.30
N GLU A 842 52.17 61.07 59.31
CA GLU A 842 53.27 62.00 59.50
C GLU A 842 52.78 63.45 59.33
N PRO A 843 52.88 64.33 60.36
CA PRO A 843 52.61 65.75 60.19
C PRO A 843 53.73 66.42 59.36
N ALA A 844 53.34 67.35 58.50
CA ALA A 844 54.21 68.09 57.58
C ALA A 844 55.26 68.99 58.26
#